data_AF-A0A0R2KJ89-F1
#
_entry.id   AF-A0A0R2KJ89-F1
#
_cell.length_a   1.000
_cell.length_b   1.000
_cell.length_c   1.000
_cell.angle_alpha   90.00
_cell.angle_beta   90.00
_cell.angle_gamma   90.00
#
_symmetry.space_group_name_H-M   'P 1'
#
loop_
_entity.id
_entity.type
_entity.pdbx_description
1 polymer ?
#
loop_
_entity_poly.entity_id
_entity_poly.type
_entity_poly.pdbx_seq_one_letter_code
_entity_poly.pdbx_strand_id
1 'polypeptide(L)'
;MNKKTAITTTALAGAALVTGSHLIAADQVQPKAPNQPAQSQKTTVPTTMEQAQTAVNQTQAAFKTAEQDQKNAQNAHQKADSELKTSEQQLTQKQKDLQAAKEAEQKAQELKKEATPEKIAATEAEIAAQEKVVAQAKEQTKQPKADHAQAQKDLQAAKEALATQKQKVQAAQAATEKTQAAIDALNLPGLEKDLQTATAQQKAQEQALATAKDNATQAAKKQKLMQEELGRAQDDLRATGLQVTQAQANVDSAQVAVTAQEKVVKAAQAKLDQAKAEEQAAQAAAGTTIPEAQKALDQAQADLVKKQTALATAKNKATQAVADKKAADQAVKTAQDQVTTTTQAAQQAQQDYQAVEKDLKAAQGKLQTAQDQVKKAQAALDAVSQGAVQNEIKLPAEYIKLIKEYGGNKSATISNQLTKIGSAHFNQKIAISNSEIVFQDGYKATEADKNTKIKDIHNLDQKTREEITVFTMNVLNNMRRQCGLTDMLKATTGSVAYSKAISDMYNSDDYDMDAYEGHDITAIEEVSKEFGVSSYAENAGSTVFRQLKLTSTNLANIKASIFHALAGMTFADAHSNWGHALTNLFVKDAQGMPVQQYVGVAIDKFGWIHFNFATFPDMNNLNNPGAPATGMTSYAAAPSIPGTRELGTNPNPGGKDATELKAALEKAKQAQAALEKQVNTLQTQAQTSKNKADQAAQAQQAAEQDLQTKQAQATQAQKDQTQAQANVDSAQTAVDEAQKVKDQAEKTLNNVKKDAPGKAAALAAAQQKVKDAQAELQAAQADAQQKQDILKQDKIDLQQAQADVQKAQQRMTDVQQQLQQAQSAAQQATDQVQKVQKQVDEARNKQVAAQQAVDDAKQQKQKLEQQLQQEQQTLTAEQQTQQQDQQKVDDATQKEEQTAQAATQAQTHLQEEETTLAAMQLRVKNLKNADKILKQAQDDVKAKEQAVQDAKEDVKQKQAAAQTTQKALDEANEKLDAAKKALAVAREHLKAFQKRQAMNDALNKVDQKGKTLPKTGEVQTPAKAGWGVALLSLFGLTTLFGTRKKRQDS
;
A
#
# COMPACT_ATOMS: atom_id res chain seq x y z
N MET A 1 -21.78 -31.93 -48.31
CA MET A 1 -23.10 -31.30 -48.50
C MET A 1 -23.00 -30.28 -49.62
N ASN A 2 -23.92 -30.33 -50.60
CA ASN A 2 -24.08 -29.25 -51.59
C ASN A 2 -24.87 -28.09 -50.98
N LYS A 3 -24.54 -26.83 -51.34
CA LYS A 3 -25.47 -25.92 -52.05
C LYS A 3 -24.83 -24.57 -52.40
N LYS A 4 -25.13 -24.12 -53.63
CA LYS A 4 -25.02 -22.73 -54.11
C LYS A 4 -26.17 -21.87 -53.56
N THR A 5 -26.26 -20.64 -54.08
CA THR A 5 -27.38 -19.66 -54.01
C THR A 5 -27.17 -18.67 -52.85
N ALA A 6 -26.67 -17.44 -53.04
CA ALA A 6 -27.05 -16.34 -53.95
C ALA A 6 -28.44 -15.76 -53.65
N ILE A 7 -28.61 -14.44 -53.86
CA ILE A 7 -29.81 -13.54 -53.74
C ILE A 7 -29.59 -12.41 -52.69
N THR A 8 -30.00 -11.14 -52.82
CA THR A 8 -30.43 -10.23 -53.92
C THR A 8 -30.76 -8.84 -53.31
N THR A 9 -30.16 -7.75 -53.80
CA THR A 9 -30.74 -6.39 -54.03
C THR A 9 -31.32 -5.59 -52.81
N THR A 10 -31.08 -4.28 -52.65
CA THR A 10 -31.79 -3.22 -53.39
C THR A 10 -31.10 -1.84 -53.33
N ALA A 11 -31.31 -1.05 -54.39
CA ALA A 11 -30.72 0.26 -54.66
C ALA A 11 -31.31 1.43 -53.85
N LEU A 12 -30.61 2.59 -53.88
CA LEU A 12 -31.22 3.84 -54.36
C LEU A 12 -30.15 4.89 -54.77
N ALA A 13 -30.60 5.96 -55.44
CA ALA A 13 -29.81 6.81 -56.33
C ALA A 13 -29.33 8.14 -55.71
N GLY A 14 -28.38 8.81 -56.38
CA GLY A 14 -27.99 10.21 -56.13
C GLY A 14 -26.92 10.66 -57.12
N ALA A 15 -27.20 11.66 -57.96
CA ALA A 15 -26.35 12.06 -59.09
C ALA A 15 -26.04 13.57 -59.13
N ALA A 16 -24.82 13.93 -59.56
CA ALA A 16 -24.38 15.17 -60.24
C ALA A 16 -22.83 15.12 -60.38
N LEU A 17 -22.21 15.21 -61.57
CA LEU A 17 -21.93 16.43 -62.38
C LEU A 17 -21.09 17.45 -61.57
N VAL A 18 -19.92 17.94 -62.04
CA VAL A 18 -19.58 18.52 -63.36
C VAL A 18 -18.08 18.35 -63.73
N THR A 19 -17.79 18.48 -65.03
CA THR A 19 -16.49 18.61 -65.76
C THR A 19 -15.34 19.37 -65.06
N GLY A 20 -14.05 19.25 -65.45
CA GLY A 20 -13.40 18.51 -66.55
C GLY A 20 -12.04 19.16 -66.89
N SER A 21 -11.21 18.49 -67.70
CA SER A 21 -9.93 19.04 -68.21
C SER A 21 -9.65 18.52 -69.62
N HIS A 22 -9.64 19.41 -70.61
CA HIS A 22 -9.37 19.04 -72.00
C HIS A 22 -7.88 18.74 -72.22
N LEU A 23 -7.61 17.61 -72.88
CA LEU A 23 -6.39 17.46 -73.69
C LEU A 23 -6.50 18.40 -74.89
N ILE A 24 -5.92 19.59 -74.77
CA ILE A 24 -5.72 20.48 -75.92
C ILE A 24 -4.43 20.04 -76.62
N ALA A 25 -4.54 19.75 -77.91
CA ALA A 25 -3.39 19.41 -78.75
C ALA A 25 -2.39 20.57 -78.77
N ALA A 26 -1.10 20.25 -78.65
CA ALA A 26 -0.03 21.18 -79.02
C ALA A 26 -0.03 21.32 -80.55
N ASP A 27 -0.78 22.30 -81.04
CA ASP A 27 -0.91 22.59 -82.47
C ASP A 27 0.45 23.00 -83.05
N GLN A 28 0.75 22.51 -84.26
CA GLN A 28 1.98 22.87 -84.95
C GLN A 28 1.85 24.27 -85.55
N VAL A 29 2.28 25.28 -84.79
CA VAL A 29 2.47 26.62 -85.35
C VAL A 29 3.68 26.61 -86.28
N GLN A 30 3.42 26.31 -87.56
CA GLN A 30 4.34 26.61 -88.64
C GLN A 30 4.79 28.08 -88.56
N PRO A 31 6.05 28.40 -88.92
CA PRO A 31 6.53 29.77 -88.99
C PRO A 31 5.91 30.51 -90.18
N LYS A 32 4.66 30.97 -90.03
CA LYS A 32 4.00 31.82 -91.03
C LYS A 32 4.40 33.27 -90.79
N ALA A 33 5.39 33.72 -91.56
CA ALA A 33 5.94 35.06 -91.47
C ALA A 33 4.86 36.14 -91.50
N PRO A 34 4.79 37.04 -90.50
CA PRO A 34 4.19 38.34 -90.69
C PRO A 34 5.16 39.16 -91.54
N ASN A 35 5.11 38.94 -92.86
CA ASN A 35 5.79 39.76 -93.83
C ASN A 35 5.01 41.07 -94.04
N GLN A 36 4.92 41.86 -92.97
CA GLN A 36 4.82 43.30 -93.06
C GLN A 36 6.01 43.86 -92.28
N PRO A 37 6.86 44.69 -92.91
CA PRO A 37 7.85 45.43 -92.14
C PRO A 37 7.10 46.19 -91.06
N ALA A 38 7.74 46.38 -89.90
CA ALA A 38 7.40 47.53 -89.07
C ALA A 38 7.42 48.72 -90.03
N GLN A 39 6.23 49.28 -90.33
CA GLN A 39 6.19 50.53 -91.05
C GLN A 39 7.07 51.44 -90.22
N SER A 40 8.17 51.89 -90.82
CA SER A 40 8.69 53.20 -90.54
C SER A 40 7.54 54.16 -90.87
N GLN A 41 6.59 54.28 -89.94
CA GLN A 41 5.85 55.50 -89.74
C GLN A 41 6.96 56.52 -89.70
N LYS A 42 7.09 57.27 -90.82
CA LYS A 42 7.83 58.51 -90.81
C LYS A 42 7.38 59.17 -89.52
N THR A 43 8.33 59.49 -88.65
CA THR A 43 8.11 60.50 -87.63
C THR A 43 7.87 61.79 -88.40
N THR A 44 6.66 61.94 -88.93
CA THR A 44 6.04 63.20 -89.26
C THR A 44 6.16 63.97 -87.97
N VAL A 45 7.17 64.84 -87.93
CA VAL A 45 7.40 65.73 -86.80
C VAL A 45 6.03 66.35 -86.52
N PRO A 46 5.39 66.04 -85.38
CA PRO A 46 4.00 66.39 -85.19
C PRO A 46 3.88 67.90 -85.42
N THR A 47 2.99 68.31 -86.31
CA THR A 47 2.83 69.74 -86.64
C THR A 47 1.74 70.39 -85.80
N THR A 48 0.92 69.58 -85.11
CA THR A 48 -0.10 70.02 -84.15
C THR A 48 0.11 69.36 -82.78
N MET A 49 -0.44 70.00 -81.74
CA MET A 49 -0.40 69.46 -80.37
C MET A 49 -1.12 68.11 -80.24
N GLU A 50 -2.23 67.93 -80.95
CA GLU A 50 -3.02 66.70 -80.95
C GLU A 50 -2.24 65.52 -81.57
N GLN A 51 -1.46 65.76 -82.62
CA GLN A 51 -0.55 64.76 -83.19
C GLN A 51 0.58 64.40 -82.21
N ALA A 52 1.14 65.37 -81.48
CA ALA A 52 2.18 65.10 -80.47
C ALA A 52 1.62 64.28 -79.30
N GLN A 53 0.41 64.57 -78.84
CA GLN A 53 -0.26 63.79 -77.81
C GLN A 53 -0.60 62.37 -78.29
N THR A 54 -1.05 62.21 -79.54
CA THR A 54 -1.29 60.90 -80.16
C THR A 54 -0.01 60.08 -80.26
N ALA A 55 1.11 60.68 -80.64
CA ALA A 55 2.41 60.00 -80.67
C ALA A 55 2.89 59.55 -79.28
N VAL A 56 2.66 60.35 -78.23
CA VAL A 56 2.90 59.94 -76.83
C VAL A 56 1.98 58.77 -76.45
N ASN A 57 0.69 58.81 -76.80
CA ASN A 57 -0.24 57.73 -76.48
C ASN A 57 0.13 56.41 -77.19
N GLN A 58 0.53 56.47 -78.46
CA GLN A 58 0.96 55.31 -79.26
C GLN A 58 2.29 54.72 -78.75
N THR A 59 3.30 55.56 -78.50
CA THR A 59 4.59 55.09 -77.94
C THR A 59 4.44 54.58 -76.50
N GLN A 60 3.51 55.13 -75.72
CA GLN A 60 3.22 54.61 -74.37
C GLN A 60 2.43 53.29 -74.40
N ALA A 61 1.58 53.07 -75.40
CA ALA A 61 0.98 51.75 -75.65
C ALA A 61 2.05 50.73 -76.05
N ALA A 62 2.93 51.07 -77.00
CA ALA A 62 4.05 50.21 -77.42
C ALA A 62 5.02 49.88 -76.27
N PHE A 63 5.32 50.85 -75.40
CA PHE A 63 6.11 50.62 -74.18
C PHE A 63 5.43 49.60 -73.25
N LYS A 64 4.12 49.73 -72.99
CA LYS A 64 3.37 48.78 -72.15
C LYS A 64 3.34 47.37 -72.76
N THR A 65 3.21 47.24 -74.08
CA THR A 65 3.30 45.94 -74.76
C THR A 65 4.68 45.33 -74.59
N ALA A 66 5.76 46.08 -74.84
CA ALA A 66 7.13 45.59 -74.68
C ALA A 66 7.48 45.24 -73.22
N GLU A 67 6.94 45.97 -72.25
CA GLU A 67 7.06 45.67 -70.81
C GLU A 67 6.34 44.35 -70.45
N GLN A 68 5.16 44.11 -71.02
CA GLN A 68 4.43 42.85 -70.83
C GLN A 68 5.12 41.67 -71.54
N ASP A 69 5.68 41.87 -72.73
CA ASP A 69 6.42 40.84 -73.47
C ASP A 69 7.72 40.46 -72.75
N GLN A 70 8.46 41.44 -72.23
CA GLN A 70 9.64 41.21 -71.38
C GLN A 70 9.28 40.40 -70.14
N LYS A 71 8.18 40.75 -69.45
CA LYS A 71 7.69 40.00 -68.28
C LYS A 71 7.28 38.58 -68.62
N ASN A 72 6.64 38.37 -69.78
CA ASN A 72 6.26 37.04 -70.26
C ASN A 72 7.50 36.18 -70.57
N ALA A 73 8.49 36.75 -71.27
CA ALA A 73 9.75 36.06 -71.57
C ALA A 73 10.56 35.75 -70.30
N GLN A 74 10.58 36.66 -69.33
CA GLN A 74 11.25 36.47 -68.03
C GLN A 74 10.63 35.31 -67.24
N ASN A 75 9.29 35.24 -67.17
CA ASN A 75 8.58 34.14 -66.53
C ASN A 75 8.83 32.81 -67.25
N ALA A 76 8.86 32.81 -68.59
CA ALA A 76 9.14 31.62 -69.39
C ALA A 76 10.57 31.09 -69.16
N HIS A 77 11.56 31.99 -69.10
CA HIS A 77 12.94 31.62 -68.80
C HIS A 77 13.11 31.10 -67.36
N GLN A 78 12.56 31.80 -66.35
CA GLN A 78 12.60 31.34 -64.95
C GLN A 78 11.98 29.95 -64.77
N LYS A 79 10.90 29.65 -65.50
CA LYS A 79 10.28 28.32 -65.51
C LYS A 79 11.20 27.27 -66.14
N ALA A 80 11.83 27.57 -67.28
CA ALA A 80 12.74 26.65 -67.95
C ALA A 80 14.01 26.37 -67.14
N ASP A 81 14.59 27.39 -66.49
CA ASP A 81 15.76 27.25 -65.60
C ASP A 81 15.42 26.44 -64.34
N SER A 82 14.23 26.65 -63.75
CA SER A 82 13.75 25.85 -62.62
C SER A 82 13.53 24.37 -63.00
N GLU A 83 13.04 24.10 -64.22
CA GLU A 83 12.91 22.73 -64.73
C GLU A 83 14.28 22.08 -64.97
N LEU A 84 15.24 22.79 -65.58
CA LEU A 84 16.62 22.31 -65.76
C LEU A 84 17.24 21.92 -64.41
N LYS A 85 17.21 22.82 -63.43
CA LYS A 85 17.76 22.59 -62.09
C LYS A 85 17.11 21.40 -61.37
N THR A 86 15.82 21.17 -61.63
CA THR A 86 15.08 20.00 -61.11
C THR A 86 15.60 18.71 -61.77
N SER A 87 15.80 18.70 -63.08
CA SER A 87 16.35 17.54 -63.81
C SER A 87 17.80 17.23 -63.40
N GLU A 88 18.64 18.24 -63.15
CA GLU A 88 20.02 18.07 -62.66
C GLU A 88 20.07 17.42 -61.26
N GLN A 89 19.14 17.81 -60.38
CA GLN A 89 18.97 17.17 -59.07
C GLN A 89 18.50 15.72 -59.20
N GLN A 90 17.57 15.44 -60.12
CA GLN A 90 17.11 14.07 -60.38
C GLN A 90 18.25 13.19 -60.90
N LEU A 91 19.05 13.67 -61.86
CA LEU A 91 20.24 12.97 -62.35
C LEU A 91 21.22 12.64 -61.20
N THR A 92 21.49 13.61 -60.33
CA THR A 92 22.36 13.43 -59.14
C THR A 92 21.81 12.35 -58.21
N GLN A 93 20.49 12.29 -58.00
CA GLN A 93 19.89 11.24 -57.18
C GLN A 93 19.96 9.87 -57.85
N LYS A 94 19.71 9.77 -59.17
CA LYS A 94 19.84 8.48 -59.89
C LYS A 94 21.26 7.94 -59.86
N GLN A 95 22.28 8.81 -59.88
CA GLN A 95 23.67 8.40 -59.73
C GLN A 95 23.97 7.83 -58.33
N LYS A 96 23.37 8.38 -57.27
CA LYS A 96 23.47 7.82 -55.90
C LYS A 96 22.73 6.49 -55.77
N ASP A 97 21.53 6.38 -56.33
CA ASP A 97 20.75 5.13 -56.35
C ASP A 97 21.56 3.99 -57.03
N LEU A 98 22.25 4.31 -58.12
CA LEU A 98 23.14 3.38 -58.84
C LEU A 98 24.35 2.94 -58.00
N GLN A 99 24.99 3.87 -57.27
CA GLN A 99 26.12 3.55 -56.41
C GLN A 99 25.71 2.58 -55.28
N ALA A 100 24.58 2.87 -54.61
CA ALA A 100 24.04 2.00 -53.57
C ALA A 100 23.66 0.59 -54.09
N ALA A 101 23.11 0.51 -55.31
CA ALA A 101 22.82 -0.78 -55.96
C ALA A 101 24.11 -1.59 -56.22
N LYS A 102 25.20 -0.94 -56.64
CA LYS A 102 26.51 -1.60 -56.88
C LYS A 102 27.15 -2.12 -55.59
N GLU A 103 27.03 -1.39 -54.49
CA GLU A 103 27.48 -1.85 -53.16
C GLU A 103 26.63 -3.04 -52.64
N ALA A 104 25.32 -3.04 -52.93
CA ALA A 104 24.45 -4.17 -52.63
C ALA A 104 24.80 -5.40 -53.49
N GLU A 105 25.16 -5.21 -54.77
CA GLU A 105 25.64 -6.28 -55.63
C GLU A 105 26.94 -6.88 -55.09
N GLN A 106 27.93 -6.05 -54.72
CA GLN A 106 29.19 -6.53 -54.15
C GLN A 106 28.97 -7.39 -52.89
N LYS A 107 28.13 -6.94 -51.96
CA LYS A 107 27.77 -7.71 -50.75
C LYS A 107 27.06 -9.02 -51.09
N ALA A 108 26.26 -9.05 -52.15
CA ALA A 108 25.62 -10.28 -52.63
C ALA A 108 26.63 -11.22 -53.33
N GLN A 109 27.64 -10.70 -54.02
CA GLN A 109 28.76 -11.49 -54.57
C GLN A 109 29.60 -12.11 -53.44
N GLU A 110 29.86 -11.37 -52.36
CA GLU A 110 30.54 -11.86 -51.16
C GLU A 110 29.73 -12.96 -50.47
N LEU A 111 28.43 -12.73 -50.22
CA LEU A 111 27.51 -13.75 -49.69
C LEU A 111 27.47 -15.01 -50.57
N LYS A 112 27.57 -14.86 -51.90
CA LYS A 112 27.61 -15.99 -52.84
C LYS A 112 28.95 -16.75 -52.79
N LYS A 113 30.08 -16.10 -52.51
CA LYS A 113 31.37 -16.76 -52.23
C LYS A 113 31.32 -17.56 -50.93
N GLU A 114 30.61 -17.06 -49.92
CA GLU A 114 30.43 -17.75 -48.63
C GLU A 114 29.45 -18.93 -48.68
N ALA A 115 28.51 -18.93 -49.64
CA ALA A 115 27.46 -19.94 -49.81
C ALA A 115 27.97 -21.26 -50.42
N THR A 116 29.03 -21.84 -49.85
CA THR A 116 29.51 -23.19 -50.19
C THR A 116 28.70 -24.27 -49.45
N PRO A 117 28.60 -25.50 -50.01
CA PRO A 117 27.92 -26.60 -49.34
C PRO A 117 28.48 -26.91 -47.95
N GLU A 118 29.80 -26.91 -47.77
CA GLU A 118 30.42 -27.16 -46.47
C GLU A 118 30.06 -26.09 -45.44
N LYS A 119 30.04 -24.81 -45.86
CA LYS A 119 29.81 -23.70 -44.92
C LYS A 119 28.33 -23.55 -44.58
N ILE A 120 27.42 -23.85 -45.50
CA ILE A 120 25.99 -24.00 -45.20
C ILE A 120 25.78 -25.16 -44.24
N ALA A 121 26.36 -26.35 -44.50
CA ALA A 121 26.23 -27.51 -43.62
C ALA A 121 26.84 -27.28 -42.22
N ALA A 122 27.98 -26.57 -42.14
CA ALA A 122 28.57 -26.17 -40.87
C ALA A 122 27.65 -25.24 -40.08
N THR A 123 27.11 -24.17 -40.69
CA THR A 123 26.18 -23.26 -39.99
C THR A 123 24.85 -23.95 -39.65
N GLU A 124 24.40 -24.95 -40.43
CA GLU A 124 23.24 -25.78 -40.07
C GLU A 124 23.53 -26.73 -38.89
N ALA A 125 24.74 -27.29 -38.80
CA ALA A 125 25.18 -28.07 -37.64
C ALA A 125 25.33 -27.19 -36.39
N GLU A 126 25.82 -25.97 -36.54
CA GLU A 126 25.87 -24.96 -35.48
C GLU A 126 24.46 -24.53 -35.03
N ILE A 127 23.50 -24.36 -35.95
CA ILE A 127 22.07 -24.17 -35.60
C ILE A 127 21.55 -25.37 -34.81
N ALA A 128 21.80 -26.60 -35.25
CA ALA A 128 21.33 -27.80 -34.56
C ALA A 128 21.99 -27.99 -33.17
N ALA A 129 23.21 -27.47 -32.97
CA ALA A 129 23.85 -27.36 -31.65
C ALA A 129 23.20 -26.26 -30.81
N GLN A 130 22.97 -25.07 -31.39
CA GLN A 130 22.35 -23.93 -30.74
C GLN A 130 20.89 -24.20 -30.34
N GLU A 131 20.14 -24.96 -31.13
CA GLU A 131 18.78 -25.42 -30.79
C GLU A 131 18.79 -26.35 -29.57
N LYS A 132 19.86 -27.16 -29.39
CA LYS A 132 20.06 -27.95 -28.16
C LYS A 132 20.44 -27.08 -26.98
N VAL A 133 21.27 -26.04 -27.17
CA VAL A 133 21.60 -25.05 -26.12
C VAL A 133 20.34 -24.31 -25.68
N VAL A 134 19.51 -23.81 -26.61
CA VAL A 134 18.22 -23.18 -26.31
C VAL A 134 17.25 -24.16 -25.63
N ALA A 135 17.22 -25.44 -26.04
CA ALA A 135 16.41 -26.45 -25.37
C ALA A 135 16.88 -26.73 -23.93
N GLN A 136 18.21 -26.82 -23.71
CA GLN A 136 18.80 -26.98 -22.39
C GLN A 136 18.55 -25.75 -21.50
N ALA A 137 18.69 -24.53 -22.03
CA ALA A 137 18.37 -23.29 -21.33
C ALA A 137 16.87 -23.23 -20.96
N LYS A 138 15.96 -23.64 -21.86
CA LYS A 138 14.53 -23.76 -21.54
C LYS A 138 14.28 -24.72 -20.39
N GLU A 139 14.94 -25.87 -20.36
CA GLU A 139 14.81 -26.84 -19.27
C GLU A 139 15.42 -26.33 -17.95
N GLN A 140 16.53 -25.60 -18.02
CA GLN A 140 17.12 -24.88 -16.89
C GLN A 140 16.20 -23.77 -16.34
N THR A 141 15.29 -23.18 -17.13
CA THR A 141 14.27 -22.26 -16.59
C THR A 141 13.11 -22.97 -15.87
N LYS A 142 12.94 -24.29 -16.00
CA LYS A 142 11.85 -25.03 -15.33
C LYS A 142 12.14 -25.28 -13.85
N GLN A 143 13.38 -25.65 -13.52
CA GLN A 143 13.77 -25.99 -12.14
C GLN A 143 13.57 -24.82 -11.16
N PRO A 144 14.09 -23.58 -11.40
CA PRO A 144 13.87 -22.45 -10.50
C PRO A 144 12.40 -22.03 -10.38
N LYS A 145 11.58 -22.27 -11.42
CA LYS A 145 10.13 -22.00 -11.37
C LYS A 145 9.37 -23.03 -10.55
N ALA A 146 9.76 -24.30 -10.61
CA ALA A 146 9.24 -25.34 -9.73
C ALA A 146 9.67 -25.08 -8.27
N ASP A 147 10.93 -24.72 -8.05
CA ASP A 147 11.47 -24.41 -6.73
C ASP A 147 10.82 -23.16 -6.11
N HIS A 148 10.55 -22.12 -6.91
CA HIS A 148 9.80 -20.93 -6.45
C HIS A 148 8.34 -21.27 -6.12
N ALA A 149 7.67 -22.09 -6.94
CA ALA A 149 6.31 -22.54 -6.65
C ALA A 149 6.23 -23.44 -5.40
N GLN A 150 7.27 -24.23 -5.13
CA GLN A 150 7.37 -25.00 -3.90
C GLN A 150 7.70 -24.10 -2.69
N ALA A 151 8.60 -23.11 -2.83
CA ALA A 151 8.87 -22.13 -1.77
C ALA A 151 7.61 -21.32 -1.39
N GLN A 152 6.77 -20.94 -2.37
CA GLN A 152 5.48 -20.30 -2.09
C GLN A 152 4.50 -21.22 -1.33
N LYS A 153 4.51 -22.53 -1.60
CA LYS A 153 3.77 -23.52 -0.78
C LYS A 153 4.33 -23.63 0.62
N ASP A 154 5.65 -23.71 0.76
CA ASP A 154 6.34 -23.82 2.06
C ASP A 154 6.04 -22.58 2.93
N LEU A 155 6.07 -21.37 2.34
CA LEU A 155 5.71 -20.12 3.00
C LEU A 155 4.22 -20.04 3.39
N GLN A 156 3.32 -20.55 2.55
CA GLN A 156 1.89 -20.62 2.86
C GLN A 156 1.62 -21.57 4.04
N ALA A 157 2.23 -22.76 4.03
CA ALA A 157 2.12 -23.74 5.12
C ALA A 157 2.72 -23.19 6.43
N ALA A 158 3.84 -22.47 6.38
CA ALA A 158 4.44 -21.82 7.55
C ALA A 158 3.52 -20.74 8.15
N LYS A 159 2.84 -19.95 7.31
CA LYS A 159 1.85 -18.94 7.76
C LYS A 159 0.62 -19.57 8.41
N GLU A 160 0.14 -20.70 7.89
CA GLU A 160 -0.98 -21.46 8.47
C GLU A 160 -0.62 -22.13 9.80
N ALA A 161 0.60 -22.66 9.93
CA ALA A 161 1.14 -23.15 11.20
C ALA A 161 1.23 -22.02 12.25
N LEU A 162 1.81 -20.87 11.89
CA LEU A 162 1.93 -19.71 12.78
C LEU A 162 0.56 -19.16 13.24
N ALA A 163 -0.44 -19.13 12.36
CA ALA A 163 -1.80 -18.71 12.70
C ALA A 163 -2.46 -19.67 13.71
N THR A 164 -2.30 -20.97 13.51
CA THR A 164 -2.79 -22.01 14.41
C THR A 164 -2.09 -21.93 15.78
N GLN A 165 -0.78 -21.70 15.80
CA GLN A 165 0.00 -21.64 17.04
C GLN A 165 -0.29 -20.37 17.86
N LYS A 166 -0.57 -19.22 17.21
CA LYS A 166 -1.01 -18.00 17.92
C LYS A 166 -2.33 -18.18 18.68
N GLN A 167 -3.27 -18.99 18.18
CA GLN A 167 -4.51 -19.29 18.89
C GLN A 167 -4.28 -20.16 20.13
N LYS A 168 -3.35 -21.12 20.07
CA LYS A 168 -3.01 -21.97 21.23
C LYS A 168 -2.32 -21.18 22.36
N VAL A 169 -1.41 -20.26 22.01
CA VAL A 169 -0.77 -19.36 23.00
C VAL A 169 -1.80 -18.50 23.73
N GLN A 170 -2.79 -17.95 23.00
CA GLN A 170 -3.90 -17.20 23.62
C GLN A 170 -4.77 -18.08 24.52
N ALA A 171 -5.04 -19.33 24.13
CA ALA A 171 -5.77 -20.28 24.96
C ALA A 171 -5.00 -20.65 26.25
N ALA A 172 -3.68 -20.83 26.17
CA ALA A 172 -2.82 -21.12 27.32
C ALA A 172 -2.75 -19.94 28.30
N GLN A 173 -2.68 -18.71 27.81
CA GLN A 173 -2.72 -17.50 28.65
C GLN A 173 -4.06 -17.37 29.40
N ALA A 174 -5.18 -17.51 28.70
CA ALA A 174 -6.52 -17.43 29.30
C ALA A 174 -6.80 -18.55 30.32
N ALA A 175 -6.27 -19.75 30.10
CA ALA A 175 -6.40 -20.86 31.04
C ALA A 175 -5.58 -20.63 32.33
N THR A 176 -4.36 -20.09 32.20
CA THR A 176 -3.48 -19.75 33.32
C THR A 176 -4.14 -18.69 34.23
N GLU A 177 -4.67 -17.61 33.66
CA GLU A 177 -5.37 -16.55 34.41
C GLU A 177 -6.61 -17.09 35.15
N LYS A 178 -7.38 -17.97 34.49
CA LYS A 178 -8.57 -18.60 35.08
C LYS A 178 -8.21 -19.55 36.24
N THR A 179 -7.12 -20.30 36.11
CA THR A 179 -6.62 -21.17 37.19
C THR A 179 -6.15 -20.36 38.40
N GLN A 180 -5.43 -19.25 38.17
CA GLN A 180 -4.99 -18.37 39.26
C GLN A 180 -6.19 -17.73 40.00
N ALA A 181 -7.17 -17.20 39.27
CA ALA A 181 -8.37 -16.62 39.87
C ALA A 181 -9.18 -17.65 40.71
N ALA A 182 -9.15 -18.93 40.33
CA ALA A 182 -9.77 -20.00 41.09
C ALA A 182 -9.01 -20.34 42.39
N ILE A 183 -7.68 -20.16 42.43
CA ILE A 183 -6.87 -20.31 43.65
C ILE A 183 -7.19 -19.18 44.63
N ASP A 184 -7.25 -17.93 44.15
CA ASP A 184 -7.49 -16.75 44.99
C ASP A 184 -8.91 -16.79 45.63
N ALA A 185 -9.89 -17.34 44.92
CA ALA A 185 -11.27 -17.49 45.38
C ALA A 185 -11.45 -18.49 46.55
N LEU A 186 -10.45 -19.33 46.87
CA LEU A 186 -10.55 -20.33 47.96
C LEU A 186 -10.54 -19.73 49.37
N ASN A 187 -10.11 -18.46 49.54
CA ASN A 187 -10.14 -17.72 50.81
C ASN A 187 -9.60 -18.50 52.04
N LEU A 188 -8.49 -19.23 51.88
CA LEU A 188 -7.82 -19.95 52.97
C LEU A 188 -7.63 -19.11 54.26
N PRO A 189 -7.19 -17.83 54.20
CA PRO A 189 -7.01 -17.01 55.40
C PRO A 189 -8.31 -16.76 56.17
N GLY A 190 -9.47 -16.74 55.49
CA GLY A 190 -10.78 -16.68 56.14
C GLY A 190 -11.11 -17.97 56.89
N LEU A 191 -10.94 -19.11 56.21
CA LEU A 191 -11.22 -20.43 56.78
C LEU A 191 -10.32 -20.76 57.99
N GLU A 192 -9.03 -20.40 57.95
CA GLU A 192 -8.11 -20.59 59.09
C GLU A 192 -8.47 -19.71 60.30
N LYS A 193 -9.03 -18.52 60.06
CA LYS A 193 -9.55 -17.63 61.12
C LYS A 193 -10.82 -18.19 61.75
N ASP A 194 -11.71 -18.79 60.96
CA ASP A 194 -12.92 -19.45 61.46
C ASP A 194 -12.58 -20.70 62.30
N LEU A 195 -11.58 -21.48 61.86
CA LEU A 195 -11.02 -22.61 62.64
C LEU A 195 -10.41 -22.16 63.98
N GLN A 196 -9.64 -21.06 64.01
CA GLN A 196 -9.15 -20.49 65.27
C GLN A 196 -10.30 -20.08 66.20
N THR A 197 -11.35 -19.46 65.64
CA THR A 197 -12.53 -19.02 66.39
C THR A 197 -13.28 -20.21 66.99
N ALA A 198 -13.51 -21.28 66.22
CA ALA A 198 -14.15 -22.50 66.70
C ALA A 198 -13.31 -23.23 67.77
N THR A 199 -11.99 -23.26 67.61
CA THR A 199 -11.06 -23.87 68.58
C THR A 199 -11.03 -23.10 69.91
N ALA A 200 -11.05 -21.77 69.87
CA ALA A 200 -11.16 -20.95 71.09
C ALA A 200 -12.51 -21.19 71.81
N GLN A 201 -13.59 -21.35 71.03
CA GLN A 201 -14.94 -21.57 71.55
C GLN A 201 -15.09 -22.95 72.22
N GLN A 202 -14.51 -24.01 71.65
CA GLN A 202 -14.40 -25.34 72.28
C GLN A 202 -13.69 -25.24 73.64
N LYS A 203 -12.49 -24.64 73.67
CA LYS A 203 -11.64 -24.57 74.86
C LYS A 203 -12.31 -23.83 76.03
N ALA A 204 -13.10 -22.80 75.73
CA ALA A 204 -13.91 -22.10 76.73
C ALA A 204 -15.02 -22.99 77.33
N GLN A 205 -15.69 -23.82 76.52
CA GLN A 205 -16.74 -24.73 77.00
C GLN A 205 -16.18 -25.89 77.83
N GLU A 206 -15.00 -26.42 77.48
CA GLU A 206 -14.31 -27.44 78.29
C GLU A 206 -13.95 -26.93 79.69
N GLN A 207 -13.56 -25.65 79.79
CA GLN A 207 -13.24 -25.00 81.06
C GLN A 207 -14.51 -24.74 81.91
N ALA A 208 -15.63 -24.40 81.26
CA ALA A 208 -16.94 -24.32 81.91
C ALA A 208 -17.43 -25.69 82.42
N LEU A 209 -17.19 -26.77 81.66
CA LEU A 209 -17.53 -28.14 82.06
C LEU A 209 -16.74 -28.60 83.28
N ALA A 210 -15.44 -28.28 83.36
CA ALA A 210 -14.63 -28.56 84.54
C ALA A 210 -15.20 -27.87 85.79
N THR A 211 -15.58 -26.59 85.66
CA THR A 211 -16.20 -25.80 86.75
C THR A 211 -17.54 -26.39 87.19
N ALA A 212 -18.38 -26.83 86.25
CA ALA A 212 -19.67 -27.44 86.55
C ALA A 212 -19.52 -28.78 87.31
N LYS A 213 -18.54 -29.62 86.94
CA LYS A 213 -18.25 -30.89 87.62
C LYS A 213 -17.77 -30.69 89.05
N ASP A 214 -16.96 -29.66 89.29
CA ASP A 214 -16.44 -29.33 90.62
C ASP A 214 -17.58 -28.86 91.55
N ASN A 215 -18.47 -27.99 91.05
CA ASN A 215 -19.67 -27.56 91.76
C ASN A 215 -20.62 -28.74 92.11
N ALA A 216 -20.83 -29.68 91.19
CA ALA A 216 -21.63 -30.88 91.46
C ALA A 216 -20.99 -31.77 92.55
N THR A 217 -19.66 -31.88 92.55
CA THR A 217 -18.90 -32.61 93.58
C THR A 217 -19.06 -31.98 94.97
N GLN A 218 -19.01 -30.64 95.05
CA GLN A 218 -19.25 -29.92 96.31
C GLN A 218 -20.69 -30.06 96.81
N ALA A 219 -21.68 -30.01 95.91
CA ALA A 219 -23.10 -30.21 96.26
C ALA A 219 -23.36 -31.63 96.81
N ALA A 220 -22.82 -32.67 96.16
CA ALA A 220 -22.93 -34.05 96.62
C ALA A 220 -22.28 -34.27 97.99
N LYS A 221 -21.13 -33.63 98.26
CA LYS A 221 -20.47 -33.65 99.58
C LYS A 221 -21.35 -33.03 100.68
N LYS A 222 -22.03 -31.91 100.37
CA LYS A 222 -22.97 -31.26 101.31
C LYS A 222 -24.21 -32.12 101.59
N GLN A 223 -24.76 -32.79 100.56
CA GLN A 223 -25.86 -33.75 100.73
C GLN A 223 -25.47 -34.89 101.68
N LYS A 224 -24.29 -35.49 101.52
CA LYS A 224 -23.83 -36.59 102.39
C LYS A 224 -23.70 -36.16 103.86
N LEU A 225 -23.12 -34.98 104.12
CA LEU A 225 -22.99 -34.45 105.48
C LEU A 225 -24.35 -34.25 106.17
N MET A 226 -25.38 -33.84 105.43
CA MET A 226 -26.75 -33.70 105.98
C MET A 226 -27.44 -35.05 106.23
N GLN A 227 -27.05 -36.13 105.54
CA GLN A 227 -27.51 -37.49 105.87
C GLN A 227 -26.86 -38.02 107.15
N GLU A 228 -25.57 -37.73 107.37
CA GLU A 228 -24.85 -38.11 108.59
C GLU A 228 -25.38 -37.34 109.83
N GLU A 229 -25.72 -36.06 109.69
CA GLU A 229 -26.31 -35.26 110.77
C GLU A 229 -27.78 -35.64 111.07
N LEU A 230 -28.53 -36.12 110.07
CA LEU A 230 -29.88 -36.67 110.30
C LEU A 230 -29.86 -37.91 111.21
N GLY A 231 -28.85 -38.77 111.07
CA GLY A 231 -28.67 -39.93 111.97
C GLY A 231 -28.44 -39.49 113.42
N ARG A 232 -27.59 -38.49 113.65
CA ARG A 232 -27.35 -37.92 114.98
C ARG A 232 -28.61 -37.30 115.59
N ALA A 233 -29.40 -36.57 114.81
CA ALA A 233 -30.67 -36.02 115.27
C ALA A 233 -31.71 -37.11 115.62
N GLN A 234 -31.67 -38.26 114.95
CA GLN A 234 -32.49 -39.44 115.28
C GLN A 234 -32.02 -40.12 116.58
N ASP A 235 -30.71 -40.22 116.81
CA ASP A 235 -30.15 -40.76 118.05
C ASP A 235 -30.46 -39.86 119.26
N ASP A 236 -30.37 -38.52 119.12
CA ASP A 236 -30.74 -37.57 120.17
C ASP A 236 -32.25 -37.61 120.51
N LEU A 237 -33.11 -37.77 119.50
CA LEU A 237 -34.55 -38.00 119.69
C LEU A 237 -34.81 -39.33 120.44
N ARG A 238 -34.01 -40.36 120.17
CA ARG A 238 -34.10 -41.66 120.85
C ARG A 238 -33.63 -41.58 122.31
N ALA A 239 -32.56 -40.82 122.59
CA ALA A 239 -32.04 -40.60 123.93
C ALA A 239 -33.01 -39.81 124.82
N THR A 240 -33.60 -38.73 124.29
CA THR A 240 -34.63 -37.95 124.99
C THR A 240 -35.93 -38.73 125.18
N GLY A 241 -36.32 -39.58 124.21
CA GLY A 241 -37.45 -40.51 124.34
C GLY A 241 -37.32 -41.51 125.50
N LEU A 242 -36.10 -41.95 125.83
CA LEU A 242 -35.85 -42.82 126.99
C LEU A 242 -36.05 -42.08 128.33
N GLN A 243 -35.70 -40.79 128.40
CA GLN A 243 -35.95 -39.96 129.58
C GLN A 243 -37.45 -39.72 129.78
N VAL A 244 -38.20 -39.47 128.70
CA VAL A 244 -39.68 -39.43 128.75
C VAL A 244 -40.24 -40.77 129.20
N THR A 245 -39.70 -41.91 128.75
CA THR A 245 -40.20 -43.24 129.18
C THR A 245 -40.10 -43.43 130.70
N GLN A 246 -39.06 -42.91 131.34
CA GLN A 246 -38.87 -43.01 132.80
C GLN A 246 -39.79 -42.07 133.60
N ALA A 247 -40.05 -40.85 133.11
CA ALA A 247 -41.01 -39.93 133.71
C ALA A 247 -42.47 -40.36 133.46
N GLN A 248 -42.73 -40.90 132.26
CA GLN A 248 -44.02 -41.44 131.85
C GLN A 248 -44.38 -42.69 132.64
N ALA A 249 -43.43 -43.55 133.04
CA ALA A 249 -43.73 -44.69 133.92
C ALA A 249 -44.33 -44.28 135.28
N ASN A 250 -43.90 -43.15 135.84
CA ASN A 250 -44.45 -42.61 137.09
C ASN A 250 -45.86 -42.03 136.86
N VAL A 251 -46.03 -41.25 135.79
CA VAL A 251 -47.37 -40.78 135.38
C VAL A 251 -48.28 -41.95 135.06
N ASP A 252 -47.83 -42.98 134.33
CA ASP A 252 -48.63 -44.14 133.94
C ASP A 252 -49.18 -44.89 135.15
N SER A 253 -48.45 -44.98 136.26
CA SER A 253 -48.98 -45.64 137.46
C SER A 253 -50.17 -44.90 138.09
N ALA A 254 -50.19 -43.56 138.06
CA ALA A 254 -51.33 -42.74 138.53
C ALA A 254 -52.40 -42.53 137.44
N GLN A 255 -51.97 -42.42 136.19
CA GLN A 255 -52.79 -42.22 134.99
C GLN A 255 -53.51 -43.50 134.58
N VAL A 256 -53.00 -44.71 134.86
CA VAL A 256 -53.73 -45.99 134.66
C VAL A 256 -55.02 -46.01 135.47
N ALA A 257 -55.03 -45.47 136.69
CA ALA A 257 -56.25 -45.35 137.47
C ALA A 257 -57.30 -44.49 136.75
N VAL A 258 -56.92 -43.30 136.29
CA VAL A 258 -57.82 -42.32 135.63
C VAL A 258 -58.20 -42.73 134.21
N THR A 259 -57.24 -43.20 133.41
CA THR A 259 -57.38 -43.61 132.00
C THR A 259 -58.20 -44.88 131.84
N ALA A 260 -58.24 -45.77 132.83
CA ALA A 260 -59.22 -46.86 132.84
C ALA A 260 -60.66 -46.33 132.67
N GLN A 261 -60.95 -45.13 133.19
CA GLN A 261 -62.28 -44.52 133.14
C GLN A 261 -62.46 -43.51 132.00
N GLU A 262 -61.45 -42.68 131.72
CA GLU A 262 -61.52 -41.72 130.61
C GLU A 262 -61.52 -42.40 129.22
N LYS A 263 -61.01 -43.64 129.10
CA LYS A 263 -61.07 -44.41 127.83
C LYS A 263 -62.49 -44.78 127.43
N VAL A 264 -63.38 -45.09 128.38
CA VAL A 264 -64.76 -45.50 128.09
C VAL A 264 -65.54 -44.33 127.48
N VAL A 265 -65.30 -43.09 127.93
CA VAL A 265 -65.97 -41.88 127.42
C VAL A 265 -65.48 -41.48 126.03
N LYS A 266 -64.16 -41.44 125.81
CA LYS A 266 -63.60 -40.91 124.54
C LYS A 266 -63.76 -41.87 123.37
N ALA A 267 -63.78 -43.19 123.59
CA ALA A 267 -63.91 -44.18 122.52
C ALA A 267 -65.22 -44.05 121.72
N ALA A 268 -66.30 -43.63 122.38
CA ALA A 268 -67.61 -43.51 121.77
C ALA A 268 -67.85 -42.16 121.05
N GLN A 269 -67.23 -41.07 121.50
CA GLN A 269 -67.37 -39.76 120.84
C GLN A 269 -66.61 -39.73 119.50
N ALA A 270 -65.39 -40.27 119.45
CA ALA A 270 -64.50 -40.13 118.29
C ALA A 270 -65.00 -40.87 117.02
N LYS A 271 -65.75 -41.97 117.17
CA LYS A 271 -66.32 -42.72 116.03
C LYS A 271 -67.33 -41.89 115.22
N LEU A 272 -68.05 -40.98 115.87
CA LEU A 272 -69.13 -40.20 115.26
C LEU A 272 -68.60 -39.07 114.38
N ASP A 273 -67.52 -38.42 114.81
CA ASP A 273 -66.96 -37.26 114.12
C ASP A 273 -66.15 -37.68 112.87
N GLN A 274 -65.50 -38.85 112.90
CA GLN A 274 -64.80 -39.40 111.74
C GLN A 274 -65.76 -39.72 110.56
N ALA A 275 -66.96 -40.24 110.85
CA ALA A 275 -67.91 -40.63 109.81
C ALA A 275 -68.51 -39.44 109.02
N LYS A 276 -68.53 -38.23 109.58
CA LYS A 276 -69.08 -37.03 108.93
C LYS A 276 -68.09 -36.29 108.03
N ALA A 277 -66.80 -36.39 108.31
CA ALA A 277 -65.76 -35.69 107.53
C ALA A 277 -65.49 -36.35 106.16
N GLU A 278 -65.69 -37.66 106.04
CA GLU A 278 -65.49 -38.41 104.78
C GLU A 278 -66.54 -38.04 103.69
N GLU A 279 -67.73 -37.57 104.07
CA GLU A 279 -68.81 -37.21 103.12
C GLU A 279 -68.52 -35.89 102.37
N GLN A 280 -68.01 -34.87 103.07
CA GLN A 280 -67.77 -33.54 102.50
C GLN A 280 -66.65 -33.51 101.44
N ALA A 281 -65.64 -34.38 101.55
CA ALA A 281 -64.53 -34.43 100.61
C ALA A 281 -64.93 -34.92 99.20
N ALA A 282 -66.00 -35.71 99.10
CA ALA A 282 -66.45 -36.28 97.81
C ALA A 282 -67.12 -35.26 96.88
N GLN A 283 -67.72 -34.20 97.41
CA GLN A 283 -68.48 -33.21 96.64
C GLN A 283 -67.62 -32.16 95.91
N ALA A 284 -66.37 -31.94 96.33
CA ALA A 284 -65.48 -30.96 95.73
C ALA A 284 -64.85 -31.42 94.39
N ALA A 285 -64.81 -32.73 94.11
CA ALA A 285 -64.06 -33.30 92.99
C ALA A 285 -64.78 -33.26 91.62
N ALA A 286 -66.03 -32.77 91.55
CA ALA A 286 -66.88 -32.85 90.36
C ALA A 286 -66.97 -31.57 89.50
N GLY A 287 -66.38 -30.45 89.93
CA GLY A 287 -66.67 -29.12 89.39
C GLY A 287 -65.87 -28.64 88.17
N THR A 288 -64.73 -29.26 87.83
CA THR A 288 -63.76 -28.67 86.87
C THR A 288 -63.59 -29.42 85.55
N THR A 289 -63.85 -30.72 85.50
CA THR A 289 -63.34 -31.61 84.43
C THR A 289 -64.16 -31.68 83.14
N ILE A 290 -65.33 -31.04 83.05
CA ILE A 290 -66.21 -31.11 81.86
C ILE A 290 -65.89 -30.01 80.81
N PRO A 291 -65.67 -28.73 81.16
CA PRO A 291 -65.40 -27.68 80.16
C PRO A 291 -64.04 -27.84 79.43
N GLU A 292 -63.05 -28.41 80.11
CA GLU A 292 -61.68 -28.55 79.60
C GLU A 292 -61.60 -29.57 78.45
N ALA A 293 -62.39 -30.64 78.51
CA ALA A 293 -62.49 -31.65 77.45
C ALA A 293 -63.12 -31.12 76.16
N GLN A 294 -64.17 -30.27 76.28
CA GLN A 294 -64.81 -29.65 75.12
C GLN A 294 -63.85 -28.68 74.39
N LYS A 295 -63.13 -27.85 75.16
CA LYS A 295 -62.12 -26.92 74.62
C LYS A 295 -61.02 -27.64 73.85
N ALA A 296 -60.57 -28.82 74.32
CA ALA A 296 -59.57 -29.62 73.63
C ALA A 296 -60.07 -30.20 72.29
N LEU A 297 -61.35 -30.58 72.22
CA LEU A 297 -61.99 -31.08 70.99
C LEU A 297 -62.12 -29.97 69.93
N ASP A 298 -62.61 -28.79 70.33
CA ASP A 298 -62.83 -27.65 69.42
C ASP A 298 -61.50 -27.12 68.84
N GLN A 299 -60.44 -27.09 69.66
CA GLN A 299 -59.09 -26.70 69.23
C GLN A 299 -58.53 -27.64 68.16
N ALA A 300 -58.70 -28.97 68.34
CA ALA A 300 -58.23 -29.98 67.37
C ALA A 300 -59.01 -29.91 66.05
N GLN A 301 -60.32 -29.62 66.11
CA GLN A 301 -61.17 -29.43 64.94
C GLN A 301 -60.73 -28.21 64.10
N ALA A 302 -60.40 -27.09 64.76
CA ALA A 302 -59.97 -25.85 64.11
C ALA A 302 -58.59 -25.96 63.43
N ASP A 303 -57.65 -26.71 64.02
CA ASP A 303 -56.32 -26.88 63.43
C ASP A 303 -56.32 -27.78 62.20
N LEU A 304 -57.20 -28.79 62.11
CA LEU A 304 -57.36 -29.60 60.90
C LEU A 304 -57.76 -28.74 59.68
N VAL A 305 -58.71 -27.81 59.85
CA VAL A 305 -59.16 -26.90 58.79
C VAL A 305 -58.00 -26.03 58.27
N LYS A 306 -57.18 -25.46 59.17
CA LYS A 306 -55.99 -24.67 58.77
C LYS A 306 -55.00 -25.49 57.93
N LYS A 307 -54.80 -26.77 58.24
CA LYS A 307 -53.90 -27.64 57.46
C LYS A 307 -54.47 -28.03 56.10
N GLN A 308 -55.79 -28.20 55.99
CA GLN A 308 -56.47 -28.40 54.70
C GLN A 308 -56.31 -27.17 53.78
N THR A 309 -56.45 -25.95 54.30
CA THR A 309 -56.22 -24.71 53.52
C THR A 309 -54.76 -24.60 53.04
N ALA A 310 -53.78 -24.93 53.90
CA ALA A 310 -52.36 -24.91 53.52
C ALA A 310 -52.03 -25.88 52.37
N LEU A 311 -52.62 -27.09 52.38
CA LEU A 311 -52.49 -28.06 51.29
C LEU A 311 -53.07 -27.55 49.96
N ALA A 312 -54.23 -26.87 50.00
CA ALA A 312 -54.82 -26.26 48.81
C ALA A 312 -53.92 -25.14 48.23
N THR A 313 -53.32 -24.31 49.09
CA THR A 313 -52.34 -23.29 48.67
C THR A 313 -51.09 -23.92 48.06
N ALA A 314 -50.57 -25.01 48.63
CA ALA A 314 -49.42 -25.72 48.06
C ALA A 314 -49.72 -26.28 46.66
N LYS A 315 -50.89 -26.92 46.46
CA LYS A 315 -51.31 -27.45 45.16
C LYS A 315 -51.44 -26.36 44.09
N ASN A 316 -52.00 -25.20 44.43
CA ASN A 316 -52.10 -24.07 43.50
C ASN A 316 -50.71 -23.54 43.08
N LYS A 317 -49.73 -23.50 44.00
CA LYS A 317 -48.34 -23.13 43.68
C LYS A 317 -47.66 -24.15 42.76
N ALA A 318 -47.89 -25.44 42.97
CA ALA A 318 -47.36 -26.49 42.08
C ALA A 318 -47.94 -26.37 40.66
N THR A 319 -49.25 -26.13 40.52
CA THR A 319 -49.88 -25.88 39.21
C THR A 319 -49.28 -24.67 38.50
N GLN A 320 -49.03 -23.56 39.22
CA GLN A 320 -48.38 -22.38 38.64
C GLN A 320 -46.95 -22.68 38.19
N ALA A 321 -46.13 -23.34 39.01
CA ALA A 321 -44.76 -23.70 38.65
C ALA A 321 -44.68 -24.57 37.39
N VAL A 322 -45.63 -25.50 37.20
CA VAL A 322 -45.73 -26.32 35.97
C VAL A 322 -46.09 -25.48 34.74
N ALA A 323 -46.95 -24.47 34.89
CA ALA A 323 -47.28 -23.53 33.82
C ALA A 323 -46.08 -22.64 33.46
N ASP A 324 -45.35 -22.14 34.46
CA ASP A 324 -44.16 -21.31 34.29
C ASP A 324 -43.03 -22.12 33.60
N LYS A 325 -42.84 -23.39 33.97
CA LYS A 325 -41.90 -24.29 33.29
C LYS A 325 -42.28 -24.48 31.81
N LYS A 326 -43.56 -24.68 31.49
CA LYS A 326 -44.02 -24.81 30.10
C LYS A 326 -43.73 -23.54 29.28
N ALA A 327 -43.88 -22.37 29.88
CA ALA A 327 -43.51 -21.10 29.24
C ALA A 327 -41.99 -21.01 29.01
N ALA A 328 -41.17 -21.43 29.99
CA ALA A 328 -39.71 -21.48 29.86
C ALA A 328 -39.24 -22.50 28.78
N ASP A 329 -39.86 -23.67 28.68
CA ASP A 329 -39.61 -24.66 27.61
C ASP A 329 -39.86 -24.03 26.22
N GLN A 330 -40.97 -23.29 26.08
CA GLN A 330 -41.35 -22.59 24.84
C GLN A 330 -40.35 -21.46 24.50
N ALA A 331 -39.86 -20.74 25.51
CA ALA A 331 -38.86 -19.68 25.36
C ALA A 331 -37.50 -20.24 24.92
N VAL A 332 -37.04 -21.35 25.50
CA VAL A 332 -35.82 -22.07 25.08
C VAL A 332 -35.92 -22.47 23.61
N LYS A 333 -37.02 -23.10 23.18
CA LYS A 333 -37.20 -23.46 21.77
C LYS A 333 -37.15 -22.23 20.85
N THR A 334 -37.84 -21.16 21.23
CA THR A 334 -37.86 -19.91 20.44
C THR A 334 -36.46 -19.30 20.33
N ALA A 335 -35.66 -19.33 21.39
CA ALA A 335 -34.29 -18.83 21.37
C ALA A 335 -33.36 -19.72 20.53
N GLN A 336 -33.53 -21.05 20.56
CA GLN A 336 -32.79 -21.99 19.70
C GLN A 336 -33.14 -21.83 18.21
N ASP A 337 -34.42 -21.63 17.88
CA ASP A 337 -34.87 -21.33 16.52
C ASP A 337 -34.26 -20.01 16.02
N GLN A 338 -34.18 -18.98 16.89
CA GLN A 338 -33.51 -17.71 16.58
C GLN A 338 -32.00 -17.89 16.37
N VAL A 339 -31.28 -18.59 17.26
CA VAL A 339 -29.84 -18.89 17.09
C VAL A 339 -29.58 -19.61 15.76
N THR A 340 -30.43 -20.56 15.38
CA THR A 340 -30.32 -21.29 14.10
C THR A 340 -30.46 -20.33 12.91
N THR A 341 -31.46 -19.44 12.95
CA THR A 341 -31.72 -18.45 11.90
C THR A 341 -30.58 -17.43 11.78
N THR A 342 -30.12 -16.86 12.90
CA THR A 342 -29.00 -15.90 12.91
C THR A 342 -27.67 -16.56 12.54
N THR A 343 -27.47 -17.86 12.81
CA THR A 343 -26.29 -18.61 12.34
C THR A 343 -26.24 -18.69 10.82
N GLN A 344 -27.38 -18.96 10.16
CA GLN A 344 -27.46 -18.95 8.70
C GLN A 344 -27.22 -17.55 8.12
N ALA A 345 -27.77 -16.51 8.75
CA ALA A 345 -27.54 -15.12 8.34
C ALA A 345 -26.05 -14.70 8.47
N ALA A 346 -25.38 -15.09 9.56
CA ALA A 346 -23.95 -14.83 9.76
C ALA A 346 -23.08 -15.59 8.74
N GLN A 347 -23.40 -16.84 8.44
CA GLN A 347 -22.73 -17.61 7.38
C GLN A 347 -22.90 -16.97 6.00
N GLN A 348 -24.10 -16.48 5.67
CA GLN A 348 -24.33 -15.77 4.41
C GLN A 348 -23.53 -14.46 4.35
N ALA A 349 -23.54 -13.65 5.41
CA ALA A 349 -22.78 -12.40 5.47
C ALA A 349 -21.26 -12.64 5.34
N GLN A 350 -20.75 -13.75 5.89
CA GLN A 350 -19.35 -14.16 5.72
C GLN A 350 -19.03 -14.58 4.27
N GLN A 351 -19.92 -15.32 3.60
CA GLN A 351 -19.76 -15.66 2.17
C GLN A 351 -19.81 -14.42 1.28
N ASP A 352 -20.75 -13.51 1.56
CA ASP A 352 -20.90 -12.25 0.83
C ASP A 352 -19.61 -11.42 0.97
N TYR A 353 -19.09 -11.25 2.19
CA TYR A 353 -17.81 -10.57 2.43
C TYR A 353 -16.65 -11.20 1.64
N GLN A 354 -16.49 -12.53 1.66
CA GLN A 354 -15.45 -13.22 0.90
C GLN A 354 -15.56 -12.98 -0.62
N ALA A 355 -16.79 -12.91 -1.14
CA ALA A 355 -17.02 -12.57 -2.55
C ALA A 355 -16.59 -11.13 -2.88
N VAL A 356 -16.94 -10.15 -2.05
CA VAL A 356 -16.53 -8.75 -2.30
C VAL A 356 -15.02 -8.54 -2.08
N GLU A 357 -14.41 -9.25 -1.13
CA GLU A 357 -12.95 -9.18 -0.89
C GLU A 357 -12.15 -9.70 -2.10
N LYS A 358 -12.64 -10.77 -2.76
CA LYS A 358 -12.09 -11.27 -4.02
C LYS A 358 -12.22 -10.26 -5.16
N ASP A 359 -13.36 -9.60 -5.29
CA ASP A 359 -13.58 -8.55 -6.30
C ASP A 359 -12.70 -7.31 -6.05
N LEU A 360 -12.46 -6.94 -4.79
CA LEU A 360 -11.52 -5.90 -4.42
C LEU A 360 -10.08 -6.26 -4.84
N LYS A 361 -9.60 -7.46 -4.52
CA LYS A 361 -8.27 -7.94 -4.93
C LYS A 361 -8.13 -7.94 -6.45
N ALA A 362 -9.17 -8.37 -7.18
CA ALA A 362 -9.18 -8.34 -8.65
C ALA A 362 -9.16 -6.90 -9.23
N ALA A 363 -9.86 -5.96 -8.60
CA ALA A 363 -9.84 -4.54 -9.00
C ALA A 363 -8.47 -3.89 -8.72
N GLN A 364 -7.85 -4.18 -7.57
CA GLN A 364 -6.51 -3.71 -7.22
C GLN A 364 -5.44 -4.25 -8.18
N GLY A 365 -5.47 -5.55 -8.53
CA GLY A 365 -4.53 -6.13 -9.50
C GLY A 365 -4.64 -5.51 -10.90
N LYS A 366 -5.85 -5.17 -11.35
CA LYS A 366 -6.08 -4.44 -12.61
C LYS A 366 -5.51 -3.01 -12.55
N LEU A 367 -5.73 -2.29 -11.44
CA LEU A 367 -5.19 -0.95 -11.22
C LEU A 367 -3.66 -0.95 -11.25
N GLN A 368 -3.02 -1.87 -10.51
CA GLN A 368 -1.56 -2.02 -10.48
C GLN A 368 -1.00 -2.28 -11.88
N THR A 369 -1.60 -3.21 -12.62
CA THR A 369 -1.20 -3.53 -14.00
C THR A 369 -1.25 -2.30 -14.92
N ALA A 370 -2.29 -1.47 -14.79
CA ALA A 370 -2.42 -0.24 -15.58
C ALA A 370 -1.40 0.83 -15.17
N GLN A 371 -1.10 0.97 -13.87
CA GLN A 371 -0.06 1.88 -13.37
C GLN A 371 1.34 1.49 -13.87
N ASP A 372 1.65 0.19 -13.94
CA ASP A 372 2.93 -0.28 -14.48
C ASP A 372 3.02 -0.16 -16.01
N GLN A 373 1.89 -0.20 -16.72
CA GLN A 373 1.84 0.17 -18.14
C GLN A 373 2.10 1.68 -18.35
N VAL A 374 1.58 2.57 -17.50
CA VAL A 374 1.92 4.00 -17.54
C VAL A 374 3.43 4.22 -17.32
N LYS A 375 4.05 3.58 -16.34
CA LYS A 375 5.51 3.68 -16.11
C LYS A 375 6.33 3.25 -17.34
N LYS A 376 5.94 2.15 -18.00
CA LYS A 376 6.59 1.67 -19.23
C LYS A 376 6.39 2.64 -20.40
N ALA A 377 5.21 3.25 -20.52
CA ALA A 377 4.92 4.26 -21.54
C ALA A 377 5.74 5.54 -21.31
N GLN A 378 5.87 6.02 -20.07
CA GLN A 378 6.71 7.16 -19.70
C GLN A 378 8.18 6.90 -20.06
N ALA A 379 8.74 5.76 -19.66
CA ALA A 379 10.14 5.42 -19.99
C ALA A 379 10.41 5.36 -21.51
N ALA A 380 9.43 4.89 -22.30
CA ALA A 380 9.52 4.91 -23.76
C ALA A 380 9.40 6.33 -24.34
N LEU A 381 8.57 7.20 -23.76
CA LEU A 381 8.46 8.61 -24.13
C LEU A 381 9.76 9.37 -23.82
N ASP A 382 10.38 9.10 -22.67
CA ASP A 382 11.65 9.71 -22.26
C ASP A 382 12.79 9.31 -23.21
N ALA A 383 12.85 8.04 -23.61
CA ALA A 383 13.83 7.55 -24.58
C ALA A 383 13.69 8.22 -25.97
N VAL A 384 12.45 8.38 -26.47
CA VAL A 384 12.19 9.10 -27.74
C VAL A 384 12.51 10.60 -27.61
N SER A 385 12.29 11.19 -26.43
CA SER A 385 12.60 12.60 -26.15
C SER A 385 14.11 12.88 -26.12
N GLN A 386 14.92 11.96 -25.58
CA GLN A 386 16.37 12.10 -25.48
C GLN A 386 17.07 12.06 -26.86
N GLY A 387 16.54 11.30 -27.83
CA GLY A 387 17.08 11.24 -29.19
C GLY A 387 16.91 12.52 -30.03
N ALA A 388 16.24 13.55 -29.52
CA ALA A 388 15.87 14.75 -30.26
C ALA A 388 16.83 15.95 -30.12
N VAL A 389 17.87 15.88 -29.28
CA VAL A 389 18.83 16.98 -29.07
C VAL A 389 20.09 16.76 -29.91
N GLN A 390 20.11 17.29 -31.14
CA GLN A 390 21.32 17.30 -31.97
C GLN A 390 22.16 18.56 -31.72
N ASN A 391 23.44 18.35 -31.43
CA ASN A 391 24.45 19.39 -31.31
C ASN A 391 25.19 19.51 -32.66
N GLU A 392 25.05 20.65 -33.34
CA GLU A 392 25.48 20.90 -34.72
C GLU A 392 26.22 22.24 -34.81
N ILE A 393 27.43 22.24 -35.40
CA ILE A 393 28.18 23.45 -35.73
C ILE A 393 27.81 23.84 -37.16
N LYS A 394 27.17 25.00 -37.36
CA LYS A 394 26.69 25.42 -38.68
C LYS A 394 27.74 26.20 -39.45
N LEU A 395 28.14 25.68 -40.61
CA LEU A 395 29.12 26.26 -41.49
C LEU A 395 28.44 27.17 -42.54
N PRO A 396 28.79 28.48 -42.61
CA PRO A 396 28.30 29.34 -43.68
C PRO A 396 28.74 28.85 -45.07
N ALA A 397 27.88 28.95 -46.07
CA ALA A 397 28.20 28.51 -47.44
C ALA A 397 29.47 29.17 -48.01
N GLU A 398 29.66 30.47 -47.74
CA GLU A 398 30.86 31.20 -48.17
C GLU A 398 32.12 30.77 -47.37
N TYR A 399 31.98 30.42 -46.09
CA TYR A 399 33.07 29.84 -45.31
C TYR A 399 33.50 28.50 -45.91
N ILE A 400 32.55 27.59 -46.19
CA ILE A 400 32.83 26.25 -46.79
C ILE A 400 33.59 26.40 -48.11
N LYS A 401 33.20 27.37 -48.94
CA LYS A 401 33.88 27.68 -50.22
C LYS A 401 35.31 28.15 -49.98
N LEU A 402 35.51 29.15 -49.11
CA LEU A 402 36.82 29.76 -48.86
C LEU A 402 37.80 28.80 -48.18
N ILE A 403 37.36 27.92 -47.28
CA ILE A 403 38.27 26.97 -46.59
C ILE A 403 38.76 25.88 -47.56
N LYS A 404 37.91 25.46 -48.50
CA LYS A 404 38.30 24.57 -49.61
C LYS A 404 39.32 25.26 -50.54
N GLU A 405 39.08 26.52 -50.89
CA GLU A 405 40.00 27.31 -51.72
C GLU A 405 41.35 27.50 -51.03
N TYR A 406 41.34 27.79 -49.72
CA TYR A 406 42.55 27.93 -48.90
C TYR A 406 43.39 26.64 -48.84
N GLY A 407 42.73 25.48 -48.71
CA GLY A 407 43.40 24.17 -48.69
C GLY A 407 44.20 23.87 -49.97
N GLY A 408 43.72 24.34 -51.13
CA GLY A 408 44.44 24.26 -52.40
C GLY A 408 45.39 25.43 -52.68
N ASN A 409 45.17 26.59 -52.06
CA ASN A 409 45.94 27.82 -52.26
C ASN A 409 46.01 28.63 -50.95
N LYS A 410 47.12 28.49 -50.20
CA LYS A 410 47.34 29.08 -48.87
C LYS A 410 47.56 30.61 -48.91
N SER A 411 46.56 31.34 -49.41
CA SER A 411 46.60 32.79 -49.61
C SER A 411 46.24 33.57 -48.36
N ALA A 412 47.05 34.57 -48.01
CA ALA A 412 46.77 35.50 -46.91
C ALA A 412 45.43 36.25 -47.10
N THR A 413 45.03 36.53 -48.35
CA THR A 413 43.73 37.15 -48.66
C THR A 413 42.56 36.26 -48.26
N ILE A 414 42.64 34.96 -48.58
CA ILE A 414 41.60 33.98 -48.24
C ILE A 414 41.58 33.75 -46.71
N SER A 415 42.76 33.65 -46.07
CA SER A 415 42.90 33.57 -44.61
C SER A 415 42.19 34.74 -43.89
N ASN A 416 42.39 35.97 -44.37
CA ASN A 416 41.72 37.15 -43.81
C ASN A 416 40.20 37.13 -43.99
N GLN A 417 39.69 36.59 -45.11
CA GLN A 417 38.26 36.41 -45.34
C GLN A 417 37.65 35.33 -44.44
N LEU A 418 38.37 34.22 -44.24
CA LEU A 418 37.99 33.15 -43.30
C LEU A 418 37.94 33.66 -41.86
N THR A 419 38.96 34.39 -41.39
CA THR A 419 38.98 35.03 -40.06
C THR A 419 37.78 35.95 -39.87
N LYS A 420 37.46 36.77 -40.89
CA LYS A 420 36.31 37.69 -40.83
C LYS A 420 34.98 36.95 -40.67
N ILE A 421 34.74 35.89 -41.45
CA ILE A 421 33.50 35.10 -41.31
C ILE A 421 33.49 34.34 -39.99
N GLY A 422 34.58 33.67 -39.63
CA GLY A 422 34.69 32.91 -38.39
C GLY A 422 34.43 33.74 -37.13
N SER A 423 34.90 34.99 -37.09
CA SER A 423 34.63 35.92 -35.98
C SER A 423 33.15 36.26 -35.74
N ALA A 424 32.28 36.02 -36.73
CA ALA A 424 30.82 36.17 -36.61
C ALA A 424 30.10 34.86 -36.21
N HIS A 425 30.80 33.73 -36.25
CA HIS A 425 30.24 32.38 -36.05
C HIS A 425 30.85 31.61 -34.87
N PHE A 426 31.88 32.14 -34.22
CA PHE A 426 32.50 31.59 -33.01
C PHE A 426 32.82 32.70 -32.00
N ASN A 427 32.52 32.47 -30.73
CA ASN A 427 32.79 33.43 -29.66
C ASN A 427 33.84 32.88 -28.69
N GLN A 428 35.05 33.42 -28.76
CA GLN A 428 36.17 33.07 -27.86
C GLN A 428 35.90 33.37 -26.37
N LYS A 429 34.84 34.11 -26.02
CA LYS A 429 34.50 34.40 -24.62
C LYS A 429 33.76 33.24 -23.97
N ILE A 430 34.46 32.56 -23.07
CA ILE A 430 33.89 31.58 -22.15
C ILE A 430 33.22 32.32 -20.98
N ALA A 431 32.02 31.89 -20.58
CA ALA A 431 31.33 32.38 -19.39
C ALA A 431 31.08 31.23 -18.40
N ILE A 432 31.20 31.51 -17.10
CA ILE A 432 30.86 30.58 -16.02
C ILE A 432 29.65 31.15 -15.28
N SER A 433 28.60 30.35 -15.11
CA SER A 433 27.39 30.75 -14.37
C SER A 433 26.88 29.56 -13.57
N ASN A 434 26.62 29.74 -12.27
CA ASN A 434 26.16 28.68 -11.35
C ASN A 434 26.98 27.37 -11.42
N SER A 435 28.30 27.47 -11.61
CA SER A 435 29.21 26.32 -11.81
C SER A 435 28.98 25.50 -13.08
N GLU A 436 28.16 25.99 -14.02
CA GLU A 436 28.07 25.49 -15.39
C GLU A 436 28.91 26.37 -16.33
N ILE A 437 29.62 25.76 -17.28
CA ILE A 437 30.33 26.50 -18.32
C ILE A 437 29.37 26.75 -19.49
N VAL A 438 29.11 28.03 -19.78
CA VAL A 438 28.18 28.47 -20.82
C VAL A 438 28.97 28.92 -22.04
N PHE A 439 29.11 28.02 -23.01
CA PHE A 439 29.62 28.34 -24.34
C PHE A 439 28.49 28.90 -25.21
N GLN A 440 28.76 30.01 -25.92
CA GLN A 440 27.76 30.70 -26.74
C GLN A 440 27.59 30.09 -28.15
N ASP A 441 28.35 29.05 -28.47
CA ASP A 441 28.48 28.50 -29.83
C ASP A 441 27.37 27.50 -30.21
N GLY A 442 26.38 27.29 -29.33
CA GLY A 442 25.15 26.56 -29.63
C GLY A 442 25.02 25.15 -29.03
N TYR A 443 25.97 24.71 -28.21
CA TYR A 443 25.88 23.44 -27.48
C TYR A 443 24.67 23.40 -26.53
N LYS A 444 24.01 22.24 -26.47
CA LYS A 444 22.87 21.92 -25.60
C LYS A 444 23.18 20.65 -24.80
N ALA A 445 23.32 20.81 -23.50
CA ALA A 445 23.48 19.71 -22.55
C ALA A 445 22.18 18.91 -22.39
N THR A 446 22.29 17.60 -22.19
CA THR A 446 21.19 16.77 -21.69
C THR A 446 21.22 16.71 -20.17
N GLU A 447 20.06 16.44 -19.54
CA GLU A 447 19.99 16.29 -18.08
C GLU A 447 20.78 15.06 -17.59
N ALA A 448 20.88 14.00 -18.41
CA ALA A 448 21.75 12.85 -18.13
C ALA A 448 23.23 13.24 -18.11
N ASP A 449 23.68 14.06 -19.06
CA ASP A 449 25.06 14.56 -19.13
C ASP A 449 25.39 15.48 -17.94
N LYS A 450 24.42 16.29 -17.46
CA LYS A 450 24.58 17.17 -16.29
C LYS A 450 24.76 16.39 -14.99
N ASN A 451 24.04 15.28 -14.86
CA ASN A 451 24.04 14.41 -13.68
C ASN A 451 25.18 13.37 -13.68
N THR A 452 25.77 13.06 -14.84
CA THR A 452 26.94 12.18 -14.94
C THR A 452 28.20 12.91 -14.46
N LYS A 453 28.60 12.67 -13.20
CA LYS A 453 29.78 13.29 -12.57
C LYS A 453 31.09 12.62 -13.01
N ILE A 454 32.07 13.44 -13.39
CA ILE A 454 33.42 13.01 -13.74
C ILE A 454 34.36 13.46 -12.62
N LYS A 455 34.94 12.48 -11.91
CA LYS A 455 35.75 12.73 -10.71
C LYS A 455 37.15 13.25 -11.03
N ASP A 456 37.70 12.82 -12.16
CA ASP A 456 39.02 13.17 -12.65
C ASP A 456 38.95 13.27 -14.18
N ILE A 457 39.26 14.43 -14.75
CA ILE A 457 39.29 14.63 -16.21
C ILE A 457 40.55 14.07 -16.87
N HIS A 458 41.63 13.88 -16.10
CA HIS A 458 42.92 13.37 -16.55
C HIS A 458 42.95 11.84 -16.57
N ASN A 459 41.98 11.19 -15.93
CA ASN A 459 41.83 9.75 -15.89
C ASN A 459 40.35 9.35 -16.08
N LEU A 460 39.82 9.65 -17.27
CA LEU A 460 38.46 9.26 -17.66
C LEU A 460 38.30 7.72 -17.64
N ASP A 461 37.13 7.22 -17.25
CA ASP A 461 36.82 5.80 -17.44
C ASP A 461 36.59 5.47 -18.94
N GLN A 462 36.63 4.18 -19.28
CA GLN A 462 36.50 3.76 -20.68
C GLN A 462 35.14 4.14 -21.28
N LYS A 463 34.05 3.96 -20.55
CA LYS A 463 32.70 4.33 -21.02
C LYS A 463 32.62 5.83 -21.35
N THR A 464 33.26 6.67 -20.54
CA THR A 464 33.34 8.11 -20.76
C THR A 464 34.17 8.45 -21.99
N ARG A 465 35.34 7.81 -22.19
CA ARG A 465 36.15 7.98 -23.42
C ARG A 465 35.37 7.58 -24.68
N GLU A 466 34.66 6.46 -24.63
CA GLU A 466 33.80 6.00 -25.73
C GLU A 466 32.69 7.01 -26.03
N GLU A 467 31.96 7.47 -25.01
CA GLU A 467 30.86 8.44 -25.13
C GLU A 467 31.31 9.80 -25.69
N ILE A 468 32.45 10.36 -25.23
CA ILE A 468 32.96 11.62 -25.78
C ILE A 468 33.51 11.46 -27.21
N THR A 469 34.03 10.29 -27.55
CA THR A 469 34.48 9.97 -28.91
C THR A 469 33.30 9.87 -29.88
N VAL A 470 32.22 9.20 -29.48
CA VAL A 470 30.97 9.12 -30.27
C VAL A 470 30.33 10.49 -30.43
N PHE A 471 30.29 11.30 -29.37
CA PHE A 471 29.83 12.69 -29.44
C PHE A 471 30.65 13.50 -30.46
N THR A 472 31.97 13.44 -30.37
CA THR A 472 32.92 14.12 -31.27
C THR A 472 32.74 13.69 -32.72
N MET A 473 32.70 12.38 -32.97
CA MET A 473 32.45 11.80 -34.28
C MET A 473 31.15 12.34 -34.90
N ASN A 474 30.07 12.45 -34.11
CA ASN A 474 28.80 12.97 -34.59
C ASN A 474 28.85 14.47 -34.95
N VAL A 475 29.54 15.30 -34.15
CA VAL A 475 29.73 16.74 -34.43
C VAL A 475 30.59 16.94 -35.69
N LEU A 476 31.73 16.24 -35.79
CA LEU A 476 32.60 16.28 -36.97
C LEU A 476 31.84 15.80 -38.22
N ASN A 477 31.15 14.67 -38.17
CA ASN A 477 30.37 14.15 -39.29
C ASN A 477 29.22 15.07 -39.71
N ASN A 478 28.64 15.83 -38.78
CA ASN A 478 27.68 16.87 -39.13
C ASN A 478 28.35 17.98 -39.97
N MET A 479 29.49 18.51 -39.54
CA MET A 479 30.24 19.52 -40.31
C MET A 479 30.70 19.00 -41.69
N ARG A 480 31.25 17.79 -41.72
CA ARG A 480 31.70 17.11 -42.96
C ARG A 480 30.57 16.91 -43.97
N ARG A 481 29.35 16.61 -43.51
CA ARG A 481 28.14 16.56 -44.36
C ARG A 481 27.79 17.92 -44.96
N GLN A 482 27.90 19.01 -44.19
CA GLN A 482 27.70 20.37 -44.72
C GLN A 482 28.77 20.72 -45.77
N CYS A 483 30.00 20.25 -45.60
CA CYS A 483 31.06 20.33 -46.60
C CYS A 483 30.83 19.44 -47.85
N GLY A 484 29.83 18.57 -47.84
CA GLY A 484 29.48 17.67 -48.95
C GLY A 484 30.23 16.34 -48.98
N LEU A 485 30.91 15.95 -47.90
CA LEU A 485 31.59 14.66 -47.80
C LEU A 485 30.59 13.50 -47.60
N THR A 486 30.88 12.36 -48.23
CA THR A 486 30.19 11.08 -48.03
C THR A 486 30.92 10.18 -47.03
N ASP A 487 32.24 10.26 -46.99
CA ASP A 487 33.09 9.40 -46.16
C ASP A 487 33.17 9.96 -44.74
N MET A 488 32.29 9.42 -43.90
CA MET A 488 32.13 9.80 -42.50
C MET A 488 33.16 9.10 -41.61
N LEU A 489 33.65 9.83 -40.61
CA LEU A 489 34.50 9.30 -39.55
C LEU A 489 33.74 8.25 -38.72
N LYS A 490 34.48 7.28 -38.20
CA LYS A 490 34.00 6.22 -37.32
C LYS A 490 34.66 6.30 -35.95
N ALA A 491 33.89 6.04 -34.91
CA ALA A 491 34.38 5.76 -33.57
C ALA A 491 34.46 4.24 -33.39
N THR A 492 35.58 3.72 -32.87
CA THR A 492 35.71 2.30 -32.52
C THR A 492 36.39 2.16 -31.16
N THR A 493 36.24 1.01 -30.51
CA THR A 493 37.02 0.71 -29.30
C THR A 493 38.54 0.76 -29.57
N GLY A 494 38.97 0.41 -30.78
CA GLY A 494 40.35 0.60 -31.25
C GLY A 494 40.77 2.07 -31.38
N SER A 495 39.94 2.95 -31.96
CA SER A 495 40.27 4.38 -32.09
C SER A 495 40.33 5.09 -30.73
N VAL A 496 39.45 4.71 -29.80
CA VAL A 496 39.50 5.16 -28.40
C VAL A 496 40.79 4.70 -27.71
N ALA A 497 41.21 3.45 -27.91
CA ALA A 497 42.46 2.93 -27.35
C ALA A 497 43.70 3.62 -27.92
N TYR A 498 43.73 3.85 -29.24
CA TYR A 498 44.80 4.57 -29.94
C TYR A 498 44.99 6.00 -29.39
N SER A 499 43.90 6.77 -29.27
CA SER A 499 43.98 8.13 -28.69
C SER A 499 44.39 8.12 -27.22
N LYS A 500 43.97 7.11 -26.45
CA LYS A 500 44.42 6.96 -25.07
C LYS A 500 45.93 6.71 -25.02
N ALA A 501 46.46 5.80 -25.85
CA ALA A 501 47.89 5.50 -25.90
C ALA A 501 48.74 6.72 -26.26
N ILE A 502 48.30 7.55 -27.22
CA ILE A 502 48.95 8.85 -27.50
C ILE A 502 48.94 9.76 -26.27
N SER A 503 47.78 9.95 -25.63
CA SER A 503 47.72 10.78 -24.41
C SER A 503 48.54 10.21 -23.24
N ASP A 504 48.71 8.89 -23.16
CA ASP A 504 49.55 8.23 -22.16
C ASP A 504 51.04 8.49 -22.41
N MET A 505 51.47 8.63 -23.66
CA MET A 505 52.84 9.04 -24.01
C MET A 505 53.10 10.51 -23.68
N TYR A 506 52.21 11.45 -24.07
CA TYR A 506 52.25 12.85 -23.60
C TYR A 506 52.34 12.94 -22.07
N ASN A 507 51.66 12.03 -21.36
CA ASN A 507 51.73 11.92 -19.90
C ASN A 507 53.06 11.34 -19.38
N SER A 508 53.63 10.33 -20.06
CA SER A 508 54.94 9.74 -19.74
C SER A 508 56.05 10.77 -19.89
N ASP A 509 56.05 11.50 -21.00
CA ASP A 509 57.16 12.30 -21.47
C ASP A 509 57.14 13.73 -20.87
N ASP A 510 56.17 13.99 -19.99
CA ASP A 510 55.90 15.28 -19.33
C ASP A 510 55.71 16.44 -20.32
N TYR A 511 55.15 16.12 -21.49
CA TYR A 511 55.07 17.01 -22.64
C TYR A 511 53.82 17.91 -22.59
N ASP A 512 53.97 19.13 -22.09
CA ASP A 512 52.92 20.16 -22.21
C ASP A 512 53.12 21.00 -23.48
N MET A 513 52.16 20.96 -24.41
CA MET A 513 52.24 21.65 -25.70
C MET A 513 52.39 23.18 -25.59
N ASP A 514 51.99 23.82 -24.48
CA ASP A 514 52.28 25.25 -24.24
C ASP A 514 53.77 25.50 -23.92
N ALA A 515 54.50 24.51 -23.39
CA ALA A 515 55.92 24.62 -23.05
C ALA A 515 56.85 24.25 -24.22
N TYR A 516 56.37 23.41 -25.14
CA TYR A 516 57.12 22.94 -26.31
C TYR A 516 56.67 23.55 -27.65
N GLU A 517 55.67 24.44 -27.64
CA GLU A 517 55.13 25.17 -28.79
C GLU A 517 54.66 24.28 -29.97
N GLY A 518 54.21 23.06 -29.70
CA GLY A 518 53.77 22.10 -30.73
C GLY A 518 53.27 20.77 -30.17
N HIS A 519 52.95 19.84 -31.07
CA HIS A 519 52.57 18.45 -30.75
C HIS A 519 53.78 17.58 -30.43
N ASP A 520 53.58 16.54 -29.62
CA ASP A 520 54.57 15.48 -29.44
C ASP A 520 54.54 14.51 -30.63
N ILE A 521 55.23 14.91 -31.70
CA ILE A 521 55.35 14.11 -32.92
C ILE A 521 55.99 12.75 -32.65
N THR A 522 56.89 12.64 -31.66
CA THR A 522 57.58 11.38 -31.33
C THR A 522 56.59 10.38 -30.74
N ALA A 523 55.82 10.80 -29.73
CA ALA A 523 54.76 10.00 -29.13
C ALA A 523 53.73 9.53 -30.17
N ILE A 524 53.29 10.43 -31.06
CA ILE A 524 52.31 10.11 -32.12
C ILE A 524 52.91 9.10 -33.11
N GLU A 525 54.16 9.26 -33.52
CA GLU A 525 54.84 8.35 -34.47
C GLU A 525 55.05 6.95 -33.89
N GLU A 526 55.51 6.85 -32.64
CA GLU A 526 55.74 5.57 -31.97
C GLU A 526 54.43 4.81 -31.76
N VAL A 527 53.39 5.47 -31.24
CA VAL A 527 52.07 4.84 -31.05
C VAL A 527 51.40 4.51 -32.38
N SER A 528 51.54 5.36 -33.42
CA SER A 528 51.04 5.06 -34.77
C SER A 528 51.68 3.79 -35.34
N LYS A 529 52.98 3.63 -35.13
CA LYS A 529 53.74 2.45 -35.56
C LYS A 529 53.35 1.20 -34.79
N GLU A 530 53.13 1.30 -33.47
CA GLU A 530 52.65 0.19 -32.64
C GLU A 530 51.22 -0.25 -33.04
N PHE A 531 50.31 0.70 -33.27
CA PHE A 531 48.93 0.43 -33.67
C PHE A 531 48.77 0.11 -35.18
N GLY A 532 49.86 0.08 -35.96
CA GLY A 532 49.83 -0.23 -37.39
C GLY A 532 49.06 0.79 -38.23
N VAL A 533 49.01 2.05 -37.80
CA VAL A 533 48.31 3.15 -38.47
C VAL A 533 49.06 3.56 -39.73
N SER A 534 48.36 3.57 -40.88
CA SER A 534 48.95 3.93 -42.19
C SER A 534 48.84 5.41 -42.54
N SER A 535 48.03 6.17 -41.80
CA SER A 535 47.98 7.63 -41.85
C SER A 535 47.37 8.13 -40.54
N TYR A 536 48.04 9.05 -39.88
CA TYR A 536 47.62 9.70 -38.64
C TYR A 536 47.54 11.22 -38.82
N ALA A 537 46.72 11.86 -38.01
CA ALA A 537 46.75 13.29 -37.75
C ALA A 537 46.21 13.54 -36.35
N GLU A 538 46.73 14.55 -35.66
CA GLU A 538 46.20 15.01 -34.38
C GLU A 538 45.75 16.47 -34.53
N ASN A 539 44.58 16.78 -33.98
CA ASN A 539 44.20 18.15 -33.65
C ASN A 539 44.17 18.27 -32.11
N ALA A 540 44.74 19.32 -31.55
CA ALA A 540 44.74 19.56 -30.11
C ALA A 540 43.87 20.77 -29.73
N GLY A 541 43.17 20.70 -28.60
CA GLY A 541 42.34 21.79 -28.09
C GLY A 541 42.48 21.99 -26.58
N SER A 542 42.80 23.22 -26.15
CA SER A 542 42.83 23.58 -24.73
C SER A 542 41.42 23.49 -24.13
N THR A 543 41.26 22.80 -23.00
CA THR A 543 40.00 22.79 -22.28
C THR A 543 39.78 24.07 -21.47
N VAL A 544 38.51 24.43 -21.25
CA VAL A 544 38.16 25.37 -20.18
C VAL A 544 38.65 24.88 -18.81
N PHE A 545 38.73 23.57 -18.58
CA PHE A 545 39.24 23.01 -17.33
C PHE A 545 40.73 23.26 -17.13
N ARG A 546 41.55 23.18 -18.19
CA ARG A 546 42.97 23.57 -18.19
C ARG A 546 43.12 25.05 -17.82
N GLN A 547 42.36 25.92 -18.48
CA GLN A 547 42.36 27.36 -18.19
C GLN A 547 41.95 27.69 -16.74
N LEU A 548 41.03 26.91 -16.16
CA LEU A 548 40.52 27.09 -14.79
C LEU A 548 41.18 26.19 -13.74
N LYS A 549 42.14 25.34 -14.14
CA LYS A 549 42.81 24.32 -13.31
C LYS A 549 41.83 23.39 -12.56
N LEU A 550 40.75 22.98 -13.23
CA LEU A 550 39.72 22.09 -12.69
C LEU A 550 40.02 20.62 -12.98
N THR A 551 40.07 19.79 -11.95
CA THR A 551 40.29 18.34 -12.08
C THR A 551 38.99 17.52 -12.16
N SER A 552 37.85 18.06 -11.68
CA SER A 552 36.56 17.35 -11.62
C SER A 552 35.42 18.17 -12.22
N THR A 553 34.41 17.50 -12.79
CA THR A 553 33.34 18.14 -13.59
C THR A 553 32.14 17.21 -13.82
N ASN A 554 31.33 17.44 -14.87
CA ASN A 554 30.33 16.51 -15.39
C ASN A 554 30.52 16.29 -16.90
N LEU A 555 29.87 15.24 -17.43
CA LEU A 555 29.95 14.87 -18.85
C LEU A 555 29.44 15.99 -19.77
N ALA A 556 28.43 16.76 -19.34
CA ALA A 556 27.92 17.91 -20.08
C ALA A 556 29.00 18.94 -20.36
N ASN A 557 29.77 19.34 -19.34
CA ASN A 557 30.84 20.32 -19.49
C ASN A 557 31.99 19.79 -20.38
N ILE A 558 32.30 18.47 -20.37
CA ILE A 558 33.32 17.89 -21.25
C ILE A 558 32.85 17.91 -22.71
N LYS A 559 31.63 17.43 -23.00
CA LYS A 559 31.02 17.53 -24.33
C LYS A 559 30.93 18.97 -24.82
N ALA A 560 30.60 19.91 -23.92
CA ALA A 560 30.57 21.34 -24.25
C ALA A 560 31.96 21.89 -24.60
N SER A 561 33.00 21.50 -23.86
CA SER A 561 34.39 21.89 -24.12
C SER A 561 34.91 21.35 -25.46
N ILE A 562 34.58 20.09 -25.77
CA ILE A 562 34.84 19.47 -27.07
C ILE A 562 34.16 20.25 -28.19
N PHE A 563 32.86 20.56 -28.03
CA PHE A 563 32.08 21.28 -29.04
C PHE A 563 32.67 22.68 -29.30
N HIS A 564 33.05 23.40 -28.24
CA HIS A 564 33.71 24.70 -28.34
C HIS A 564 35.10 24.61 -28.98
N ALA A 565 35.92 23.61 -28.61
CA ALA A 565 37.24 23.39 -29.20
C ALA A 565 37.15 23.11 -30.72
N LEU A 566 36.21 22.27 -31.15
CA LEU A 566 35.95 22.01 -32.57
C LEU A 566 35.45 23.25 -33.31
N ALA A 567 34.59 24.07 -32.69
CA ALA A 567 34.14 25.33 -33.27
C ALA A 567 35.29 26.35 -33.41
N GLY A 568 36.18 26.42 -32.42
CA GLY A 568 37.38 27.28 -32.44
C GLY A 568 38.40 26.85 -33.49
N MET A 569 38.73 25.55 -33.53
CA MET A 569 39.56 24.95 -34.58
C MET A 569 38.95 25.04 -35.98
N THR A 570 37.64 25.31 -36.10
CA THR A 570 36.99 25.58 -37.38
C THR A 570 37.10 27.07 -37.73
N PHE A 571 36.63 27.95 -36.86
CA PHE A 571 36.39 29.35 -37.20
C PHE A 571 37.51 30.33 -36.81
N ALA A 572 38.44 29.95 -35.95
CA ALA A 572 39.49 30.82 -35.39
C ALA A 572 40.93 30.29 -35.61
N ASP A 573 41.13 29.54 -36.69
CA ASP A 573 42.32 28.70 -36.91
C ASP A 573 43.45 29.34 -37.74
N ALA A 574 43.38 30.66 -37.97
CA ALA A 574 44.36 31.38 -38.80
C ALA A 574 45.80 31.26 -38.28
N HIS A 575 45.98 31.13 -36.96
CA HIS A 575 47.29 30.99 -36.31
C HIS A 575 47.98 29.67 -36.66
N SER A 576 47.21 28.60 -36.88
CA SER A 576 47.70 27.27 -37.29
C SER A 576 47.68 27.07 -38.80
N ASN A 577 47.68 28.17 -39.57
CA ASN A 577 47.50 28.17 -41.03
C ASN A 577 46.28 27.34 -41.48
N TRP A 578 45.18 27.42 -40.73
CA TRP A 578 43.94 26.65 -40.94
C TRP A 578 44.13 25.12 -40.95
N GLY A 579 45.22 24.60 -40.37
CA GLY A 579 45.52 23.18 -40.32
C GLY A 579 44.44 22.34 -39.63
N HIS A 580 43.99 22.77 -38.45
CA HIS A 580 42.96 22.05 -37.70
C HIS A 580 41.59 22.12 -38.40
N ALA A 581 41.25 23.29 -38.96
CA ALA A 581 40.04 23.49 -39.76
C ALA A 581 40.03 22.58 -40.98
N LEU A 582 41.17 22.44 -41.65
CA LEU A 582 41.35 21.51 -42.76
C LEU A 582 41.15 20.07 -42.28
N THR A 583 41.89 19.58 -41.27
CA THR A 583 41.77 18.20 -40.73
C THR A 583 40.34 17.83 -40.28
N ASN A 584 39.63 18.76 -39.62
CA ASN A 584 38.25 18.53 -39.17
C ASN A 584 37.27 18.35 -40.35
N LEU A 585 37.40 19.20 -41.38
CA LEU A 585 36.42 19.35 -42.46
C LEU A 585 36.74 18.57 -43.73
N PHE A 586 38.03 18.30 -43.98
CA PHE A 586 38.57 17.66 -45.18
C PHE A 586 39.69 16.72 -44.77
N VAL A 587 39.93 15.68 -45.57
CA VAL A 587 41.01 14.74 -45.26
C VAL A 587 41.68 14.25 -46.54
N LYS A 588 42.02 15.22 -47.37
CA LYS A 588 42.94 15.06 -48.50
C LYS A 588 43.81 16.29 -48.56
N ASP A 589 45.10 16.08 -48.76
CA ASP A 589 46.05 17.11 -49.12
C ASP A 589 45.82 17.60 -50.57
N ALA A 590 46.70 18.49 -51.04
CA ALA A 590 46.67 18.99 -52.41
C ALA A 590 47.11 17.94 -53.47
N GLN A 591 47.38 16.70 -53.06
CA GLN A 591 47.86 15.59 -53.88
C GLN A 591 46.83 14.45 -54.00
N GLY A 592 45.78 14.45 -53.19
CA GLY A 592 44.57 13.65 -53.39
C GLY A 592 44.55 12.26 -52.74
N MET A 593 45.50 11.96 -51.86
CA MET A 593 45.59 10.69 -51.12
C MET A 593 44.68 10.66 -49.86
N PRO A 594 44.36 9.49 -49.28
CA PRO A 594 43.04 9.24 -48.70
C PRO A 594 42.78 9.69 -47.26
N VAL A 595 41.48 9.69 -46.98
CA VAL A 595 40.78 10.21 -45.80
C VAL A 595 41.02 9.36 -44.56
N GLN A 596 41.46 9.96 -43.44
CA GLN A 596 41.36 9.34 -42.12
C GLN A 596 39.92 8.93 -41.85
N GLN A 597 39.76 7.65 -41.52
CA GLN A 597 38.46 6.98 -41.42
C GLN A 597 37.97 6.90 -39.98
N TYR A 598 38.88 6.99 -39.02
CA TYR A 598 38.60 6.83 -37.60
C TYR A 598 38.96 8.09 -36.83
N VAL A 599 38.20 8.36 -35.77
CA VAL A 599 38.52 9.39 -34.77
C VAL A 599 38.43 8.78 -33.37
N GLY A 600 39.36 9.15 -32.51
CA GLY A 600 39.32 8.90 -31.07
C GLY A 600 39.59 10.20 -30.30
N VAL A 601 39.16 10.24 -29.05
CA VAL A 601 39.36 11.40 -28.18
C VAL A 601 39.91 10.99 -26.82
N ALA A 602 40.96 11.68 -26.40
CA ALA A 602 41.55 11.55 -25.08
C ALA A 602 41.79 12.93 -24.44
N ILE A 603 42.03 12.94 -23.13
CA ILE A 603 42.44 14.13 -22.38
C ILE A 603 43.68 13.74 -21.58
N ASP A 604 44.74 14.54 -21.67
CA ASP A 604 45.99 14.30 -20.94
C ASP A 604 46.00 14.89 -19.51
N LYS A 605 47.08 14.67 -18.76
CA LYS A 605 47.31 15.18 -17.40
C LYS A 605 47.44 16.70 -17.35
N PHE A 606 47.71 17.34 -18.48
CA PHE A 606 47.81 18.79 -18.64
C PHE A 606 46.46 19.42 -19.04
N GLY A 607 45.44 18.61 -19.35
CA GLY A 607 44.09 19.04 -19.69
C GLY A 607 43.90 19.47 -21.14
N TRP A 608 44.78 19.04 -22.07
CA TRP A 608 44.53 19.15 -23.51
C TRP A 608 43.56 18.06 -23.96
N ILE A 609 42.63 18.40 -24.86
CA ILE A 609 41.86 17.39 -25.61
C ILE A 609 42.64 17.05 -26.87
N HIS A 610 42.94 15.76 -27.03
CA HIS A 610 43.60 15.18 -28.20
C HIS A 610 42.55 14.55 -29.11
N PHE A 611 42.37 15.12 -30.31
CA PHE A 611 41.48 14.63 -31.36
C PHE A 611 42.32 13.87 -32.39
N ASN A 612 42.39 12.56 -32.22
CA ASN A 612 43.32 11.71 -32.97
C ASN A 612 42.60 10.99 -34.11
N PHE A 613 43.07 11.24 -35.33
CA PHE A 613 42.53 10.73 -36.58
C PHE A 613 43.45 9.64 -37.12
N ALA A 614 42.88 8.54 -37.62
CA ALA A 614 43.64 7.40 -38.11
C ALA A 614 43.03 6.71 -39.35
N THR A 615 43.90 6.08 -40.14
CA THR A 615 43.58 5.06 -41.15
C THR A 615 44.37 3.79 -40.84
N PHE A 616 43.74 2.63 -40.93
CA PHE A 616 44.38 1.32 -40.75
C PHE A 616 44.43 0.58 -42.10
N PRO A 617 45.57 -0.02 -42.50
CA PRO A 617 45.79 -0.49 -43.87
C PRO A 617 45.10 -1.82 -44.24
N ASP A 618 44.82 -2.70 -43.27
CA ASP A 618 44.02 -3.92 -43.47
C ASP A 618 43.32 -4.32 -42.16
N MET A 619 41.99 -4.48 -42.17
CA MET A 619 41.22 -4.84 -40.98
C MET A 619 41.20 -6.34 -40.66
N ASN A 620 41.69 -7.22 -41.55
CA ASN A 620 41.63 -8.67 -41.32
C ASN A 620 42.85 -9.26 -40.60
N ASN A 621 44.00 -8.56 -40.57
CA ASN A 621 45.23 -9.11 -39.97
C ASN A 621 45.41 -8.77 -38.48
N LEU A 622 44.44 -8.10 -37.85
CA LEU A 622 44.36 -7.93 -36.40
C LEU A 622 43.91 -9.20 -35.65
N ASN A 623 43.58 -10.27 -36.38
CA ASN A 623 43.18 -11.56 -35.83
C ASN A 623 44.33 -12.57 -35.64
N ASN A 624 45.60 -12.19 -35.80
CA ASN A 624 46.74 -13.10 -35.64
C ASN A 624 47.65 -12.69 -34.44
N PRO A 625 47.49 -13.31 -33.25
CA PRO A 625 48.17 -12.90 -32.02
C PRO A 625 49.60 -13.49 -31.90
N GLY A 626 50.43 -13.40 -32.95
CA GLY A 626 51.67 -14.16 -33.00
C GLY A 626 52.78 -13.66 -33.93
N ALA A 627 53.47 -12.58 -33.56
CA ALA A 627 54.88 -12.35 -33.92
C ALA A 627 55.51 -11.28 -32.99
N PRO A 628 56.47 -11.63 -32.09
CA PRO A 628 57.21 -10.64 -31.32
C PRO A 628 58.35 -10.05 -32.17
N ALA A 629 58.30 -8.74 -32.43
CA ALA A 629 59.48 -8.02 -32.93
C ALA A 629 60.46 -7.81 -31.76
N THR A 630 61.52 -8.62 -31.72
CA THR A 630 62.55 -8.55 -30.69
C THR A 630 63.37 -7.26 -30.79
N GLY A 631 63.28 -6.38 -29.78
CA GLY A 631 64.33 -5.40 -29.50
C GLY A 631 63.92 -3.94 -29.33
N MET A 632 63.11 -3.62 -28.32
CA MET A 632 63.17 -2.33 -27.60
C MET A 632 62.64 -2.52 -26.17
N THR A 633 63.25 -1.86 -25.20
CA THR A 633 63.09 -2.17 -23.77
C THR A 633 62.23 -1.16 -23.01
N SER A 634 61.35 -1.70 -22.16
CA SER A 634 60.71 -1.06 -21.00
C SER A 634 59.77 0.14 -21.23
N TYR A 635 58.55 -0.13 -21.67
CA TYR A 635 57.33 0.45 -21.08
C TYR A 635 56.30 -0.66 -20.80
N ALA A 636 55.36 -0.42 -19.88
CA ALA A 636 54.60 -1.50 -19.23
C ALA A 636 53.48 -2.09 -20.10
N ALA A 637 53.60 -3.39 -20.41
CA ALA A 637 52.54 -4.30 -20.84
C ALA A 637 51.52 -3.73 -21.87
N ALA A 638 51.95 -3.67 -23.14
CA ALA A 638 51.06 -3.44 -24.27
C ALA A 638 49.85 -4.40 -24.23
N PRO A 639 48.60 -3.90 -24.20
CA PRO A 639 47.41 -4.74 -24.29
C PRO A 639 47.32 -5.41 -25.66
N SER A 640 46.83 -6.65 -25.70
CA SER A 640 46.41 -7.30 -26.95
C SER A 640 45.49 -6.38 -27.75
N ILE A 641 45.80 -6.17 -29.04
CA ILE A 641 45.23 -5.09 -29.88
C ILE A 641 43.70 -5.00 -29.71
N PRO A 642 43.16 -3.90 -29.14
CA PRO A 642 41.75 -3.81 -28.81
C PRO A 642 40.82 -3.87 -30.04
N GLY A 643 39.72 -4.61 -29.90
CA GLY A 643 38.87 -5.02 -31.01
C GLY A 643 38.20 -3.89 -31.83
N THR A 644 37.66 -4.28 -32.98
CA THR A 644 37.12 -3.39 -34.03
C THR A 644 35.66 -2.98 -33.83
N ARG A 645 35.11 -3.04 -32.61
CA ARG A 645 33.71 -2.70 -32.35
C ARG A 645 33.46 -1.22 -32.68
N GLU A 646 32.63 -0.95 -33.70
CA GLU A 646 32.09 0.38 -33.96
C GLU A 646 31.25 0.85 -32.76
N LEU A 647 31.58 2.03 -32.25
CA LEU A 647 30.93 2.64 -31.10
C LEU A 647 29.80 3.55 -31.60
N GLY A 648 28.57 3.07 -31.45
CA GLY A 648 27.37 3.77 -31.91
C GLY A 648 27.20 3.77 -33.42
N THR A 649 25.99 3.45 -33.88
CA THR A 649 25.65 3.66 -35.30
C THR A 649 25.53 5.16 -35.57
N ASN A 650 26.17 5.65 -36.64
CA ASN A 650 25.87 6.97 -37.20
C ASN A 650 24.34 7.10 -37.36
N PRO A 651 23.67 8.03 -36.66
CA PRO A 651 22.21 8.17 -36.73
C PRO A 651 21.76 8.86 -38.03
N ASN A 652 22.45 8.63 -39.15
CA ASN A 652 21.96 8.92 -40.49
C ASN A 652 22.75 8.24 -41.64
N PRO A 653 22.31 7.07 -42.14
CA PRO A 653 22.57 6.62 -43.52
C PRO A 653 21.50 7.10 -44.51
N GLY A 654 20.37 7.62 -44.03
CA GLY A 654 19.26 8.09 -44.86
C GLY A 654 18.29 8.93 -44.04
N GLY A 655 18.11 10.19 -44.45
CA GLY A 655 17.44 11.23 -43.67
C GLY A 655 16.04 10.85 -43.21
N LYS A 656 15.91 10.48 -41.93
CA LYS A 656 14.62 10.52 -41.24
C LYS A 656 14.40 11.93 -40.73
N ASP A 657 13.37 12.55 -41.27
CA ASP A 657 13.09 13.96 -41.12
C ASP A 657 12.69 14.31 -39.66
N ALA A 658 12.96 15.53 -39.21
CA ALA A 658 12.59 15.98 -37.86
C ALA A 658 11.08 15.85 -37.59
N THR A 659 10.29 15.84 -38.68
CA THR A 659 8.85 15.55 -38.73
C THR A 659 8.50 14.15 -38.21
N GLU A 660 9.29 13.11 -38.53
CA GLU A 660 9.01 11.72 -38.12
C GLU A 660 9.24 11.50 -36.62
N LEU A 661 10.33 12.05 -36.07
CA LEU A 661 10.63 11.96 -34.64
C LEU A 661 9.57 12.69 -33.81
N LYS A 662 9.10 13.85 -34.31
CA LYS A 662 8.00 14.60 -33.70
C LYS A 662 6.67 13.83 -33.75
N ALA A 663 6.38 13.12 -34.85
CA ALA A 663 5.19 12.27 -34.96
C ALA A 663 5.25 11.07 -34.01
N ALA A 664 6.42 10.45 -33.84
CA ALA A 664 6.63 9.36 -32.87
C ALA A 664 6.43 9.86 -31.42
N LEU A 665 6.97 11.03 -31.09
CA LEU A 665 6.80 11.67 -29.78
C LEU A 665 5.33 11.98 -29.45
N GLU A 666 4.58 12.57 -30.38
CA GLU A 666 3.16 12.86 -30.16
C GLU A 666 2.31 11.58 -30.05
N LYS A 667 2.65 10.53 -30.80
CA LYS A 667 1.98 9.23 -30.69
C LYS A 667 2.23 8.57 -29.32
N ALA A 668 3.44 8.70 -28.77
CA ALA A 668 3.78 8.21 -27.43
C ALA A 668 3.00 8.97 -26.33
N LYS A 669 2.91 10.30 -26.41
CA LYS A 669 2.10 11.12 -25.48
C LYS A 669 0.62 10.73 -25.49
N GLN A 670 0.04 10.49 -26.67
CA GLN A 670 -1.36 10.07 -26.78
C GLN A 670 -1.61 8.70 -26.16
N ALA A 671 -0.66 7.75 -26.32
CA ALA A 671 -0.75 6.43 -25.70
C ALA A 671 -0.66 6.51 -24.16
N GLN A 672 0.23 7.35 -23.62
CA GLN A 672 0.33 7.60 -22.18
C GLN A 672 -0.96 8.20 -21.62
N ALA A 673 -1.50 9.27 -22.23
CA ALA A 673 -2.73 9.91 -21.77
C ALA A 673 -3.95 8.97 -21.77
N ALA A 674 -4.00 8.02 -22.72
CA ALA A 674 -5.03 6.98 -22.74
C ALA A 674 -4.91 6.01 -21.54
N LEU A 675 -3.69 5.58 -21.20
CA LEU A 675 -3.41 4.73 -20.05
C LEU A 675 -3.67 5.44 -18.71
N GLU A 676 -3.33 6.73 -18.58
CA GLU A 676 -3.64 7.53 -17.39
C GLU A 676 -5.16 7.67 -17.16
N LYS A 677 -5.94 7.87 -18.23
CA LYS A 677 -7.41 7.87 -18.16
C LYS A 677 -7.97 6.49 -17.73
N GLN A 678 -7.32 5.41 -18.17
CA GLN A 678 -7.67 4.05 -17.76
C GLN A 678 -7.34 3.80 -16.27
N VAL A 679 -6.20 4.28 -15.77
CA VAL A 679 -5.83 4.26 -14.35
C VAL A 679 -6.88 4.99 -13.51
N ASN A 680 -7.27 6.21 -13.86
CA ASN A 680 -8.31 6.97 -13.13
C ASN A 680 -9.67 6.23 -13.07
N THR A 681 -10.02 5.53 -14.14
CA THR A 681 -11.24 4.71 -14.21
C THR A 681 -11.14 3.49 -13.28
N LEU A 682 -10.01 2.76 -13.34
CA LEU A 682 -9.75 1.59 -12.50
C LEU A 682 -9.59 1.96 -11.02
N GLN A 683 -9.08 3.16 -10.71
CA GLN A 683 -8.94 3.66 -9.34
C GLN A 683 -10.31 3.97 -8.72
N THR A 684 -11.23 4.58 -9.50
CA THR A 684 -12.64 4.75 -9.09
C THR A 684 -13.33 3.40 -8.87
N GLN A 685 -13.07 2.40 -9.73
CA GLN A 685 -13.62 1.04 -9.57
C GLN A 685 -13.05 0.34 -8.33
N ALA A 686 -11.73 0.42 -8.09
CA ALA A 686 -11.09 -0.15 -6.90
C ALA A 686 -11.61 0.51 -5.61
N GLN A 687 -11.80 1.83 -5.60
CA GLN A 687 -12.39 2.53 -4.45
C GLN A 687 -13.85 2.12 -4.21
N THR A 688 -14.63 1.92 -5.29
CA THR A 688 -16.02 1.43 -5.18
C THR A 688 -16.06 0.01 -4.63
N SER A 689 -15.18 -0.88 -5.09
CA SER A 689 -15.05 -2.24 -4.55
C SER A 689 -14.59 -2.22 -3.09
N LYS A 690 -13.69 -1.30 -2.71
CA LYS A 690 -13.27 -1.14 -1.30
C LYS A 690 -14.45 -0.72 -0.43
N ASN A 691 -15.21 0.29 -0.82
CA ASN A 691 -16.37 0.75 -0.06
C ASN A 691 -17.41 -0.37 0.11
N LYS A 692 -17.63 -1.22 -0.91
CA LYS A 692 -18.50 -2.41 -0.79
C LYS A 692 -17.93 -3.46 0.16
N ALA A 693 -16.62 -3.72 0.12
CA ALA A 693 -15.97 -4.66 1.03
C ALA A 693 -16.01 -4.16 2.50
N ASP A 694 -15.82 -2.86 2.72
CA ASP A 694 -15.96 -2.22 4.03
C ASP A 694 -17.41 -2.35 4.56
N GLN A 695 -18.42 -2.14 3.70
CA GLN A 695 -19.84 -2.35 4.05
C GLN A 695 -20.16 -3.82 4.34
N ALA A 696 -19.65 -4.75 3.56
CA ALA A 696 -19.84 -6.19 3.78
C ALA A 696 -19.16 -6.66 5.08
N ALA A 697 -17.98 -6.13 5.41
CA ALA A 697 -17.30 -6.40 6.68
C ALA A 697 -18.11 -5.89 7.89
N GLN A 698 -18.69 -4.68 7.79
CA GLN A 698 -19.59 -4.15 8.83
C GLN A 698 -20.85 -5.00 8.98
N ALA A 699 -21.43 -5.47 7.87
CA ALA A 699 -22.60 -6.35 7.89
C ALA A 699 -22.30 -7.73 8.50
N GLN A 700 -21.15 -8.32 8.18
CA GLN A 700 -20.66 -9.56 8.82
C GLN A 700 -20.49 -9.36 10.33
N GLN A 701 -19.79 -8.30 10.74
CA GLN A 701 -19.52 -8.02 12.16
C GLN A 701 -20.81 -7.76 12.96
N ALA A 702 -21.80 -7.11 12.36
CA ALA A 702 -23.12 -6.93 12.96
C ALA A 702 -23.90 -8.25 13.09
N ALA A 703 -23.84 -9.13 12.07
CA ALA A 703 -24.46 -10.45 12.11
C ALA A 703 -23.81 -11.38 13.15
N GLU A 704 -22.49 -11.30 13.33
CA GLU A 704 -21.75 -12.03 14.37
C GLU A 704 -22.07 -11.50 15.79
N GLN A 705 -22.27 -10.19 15.96
CA GLN A 705 -22.75 -9.61 17.23
C GLN A 705 -24.20 -9.99 17.56
N ASP A 706 -25.11 -10.01 16.58
CA ASP A 706 -26.47 -10.52 16.81
C ASP A 706 -26.43 -12.02 17.16
N LEU A 707 -25.60 -12.81 16.47
CA LEU A 707 -25.43 -14.24 16.79
C LEU A 707 -24.95 -14.45 18.24
N GLN A 708 -23.93 -13.72 18.70
CA GLN A 708 -23.51 -13.77 20.11
C GLN A 708 -24.63 -13.36 21.06
N THR A 709 -25.40 -12.31 20.71
CA THR A 709 -26.54 -11.84 21.50
C THR A 709 -27.63 -12.92 21.61
N LYS A 710 -27.94 -13.63 20.50
CA LYS A 710 -28.90 -14.74 20.48
C LYS A 710 -28.40 -15.97 21.23
N GLN A 711 -27.10 -16.29 21.15
CA GLN A 711 -26.50 -17.36 21.93
C GLN A 711 -26.53 -17.06 23.44
N ALA A 712 -26.31 -15.82 23.85
CA ALA A 712 -26.47 -15.38 25.24
C ALA A 712 -27.93 -15.45 25.69
N GLN A 713 -28.89 -15.01 24.86
CA GLN A 713 -30.33 -15.13 25.14
C GLN A 713 -30.78 -16.59 25.27
N ALA A 714 -30.31 -17.49 24.40
CA ALA A 714 -30.59 -18.93 24.50
C ALA A 714 -29.97 -19.55 25.77
N THR A 715 -28.75 -19.16 26.13
CA THR A 715 -28.10 -19.60 27.37
C THR A 715 -28.87 -19.14 28.61
N GLN A 716 -29.39 -17.91 28.60
CA GLN A 716 -30.21 -17.41 29.71
C GLN A 716 -31.56 -18.15 29.78
N ALA A 717 -32.25 -18.34 28.66
CA ALA A 717 -33.49 -19.11 28.62
C ALA A 717 -33.30 -20.55 29.15
N GLN A 718 -32.14 -21.19 28.87
CA GLN A 718 -31.82 -22.53 29.39
C GLN A 718 -31.59 -22.53 30.91
N LYS A 719 -31.01 -21.47 31.48
CA LYS A 719 -30.91 -21.28 32.93
C LYS A 719 -32.29 -21.07 33.56
N ASP A 720 -33.11 -20.24 32.95
CA ASP A 720 -34.47 -19.92 33.43
C ASP A 720 -35.36 -21.17 33.40
N GLN A 721 -35.24 -22.02 32.36
CA GLN A 721 -35.88 -23.33 32.30
C GLN A 721 -35.42 -24.28 33.42
N THR A 722 -34.10 -24.30 33.71
CA THR A 722 -33.54 -25.12 34.78
C THR A 722 -34.05 -24.67 36.15
N GLN A 723 -34.13 -23.36 36.38
CA GLN A 723 -34.72 -22.78 37.59
C GLN A 723 -36.22 -23.06 37.70
N ALA A 724 -36.96 -23.00 36.58
CA ALA A 724 -38.38 -23.34 36.56
C ALA A 724 -38.63 -24.82 36.89
N GLN A 725 -37.77 -25.74 36.43
CA GLN A 725 -37.81 -27.15 36.82
C GLN A 725 -37.55 -27.31 38.33
N ALA A 726 -36.49 -26.69 38.87
CA ALA A 726 -36.22 -26.74 40.31
C ALA A 726 -37.37 -26.17 41.17
N ASN A 727 -38.08 -25.15 40.65
CA ASN A 727 -39.27 -24.60 41.30
C ASN A 727 -40.46 -25.58 41.27
N VAL A 728 -40.63 -26.39 40.21
CA VAL A 728 -41.61 -27.48 40.15
C VAL A 728 -41.30 -28.55 41.19
N ASP A 729 -40.05 -29.01 41.26
CA ASP A 729 -39.64 -30.09 42.18
C ASP A 729 -39.80 -29.66 43.65
N SER A 730 -39.44 -28.40 43.96
CA SER A 730 -39.64 -27.78 45.27
C SER A 730 -41.13 -27.61 45.62
N ALA A 731 -41.96 -27.14 44.68
CA ALA A 731 -43.39 -27.00 44.89
C ALA A 731 -44.12 -28.35 45.08
N GLN A 732 -43.68 -29.39 44.37
CA GLN A 732 -44.21 -30.75 44.54
C GLN A 732 -43.83 -31.32 45.92
N THR A 733 -42.59 -31.13 46.36
CA THR A 733 -42.14 -31.51 47.72
C THR A 733 -43.00 -30.84 48.80
N ALA A 734 -43.30 -29.55 48.65
CA ALA A 734 -44.16 -28.81 49.58
C ALA A 734 -45.62 -29.31 49.61
N VAL A 735 -46.15 -29.85 48.50
CA VAL A 735 -47.46 -30.51 48.46
C VAL A 735 -47.43 -31.81 49.29
N ASP A 736 -46.39 -32.63 49.12
CA ASP A 736 -46.26 -33.92 49.80
C ASP A 736 -46.05 -33.76 51.32
N GLU A 737 -45.31 -32.73 51.75
CA GLU A 737 -45.19 -32.36 53.16
C GLU A 737 -46.51 -31.85 53.75
N ALA A 738 -47.21 -30.94 53.05
CA ALA A 738 -48.51 -30.42 53.51
C ALA A 738 -49.55 -31.54 53.65
N GLN A 739 -49.52 -32.55 52.77
CA GLN A 739 -50.38 -33.73 52.84
C GLN A 739 -50.09 -34.55 54.11
N LYS A 740 -48.82 -34.91 54.37
CA LYS A 740 -48.40 -35.63 55.59
C LYS A 740 -48.82 -34.92 56.88
N VAL A 741 -48.69 -33.59 56.94
CA VAL A 741 -49.08 -32.80 58.14
C VAL A 741 -50.61 -32.78 58.33
N LYS A 742 -51.39 -32.76 57.26
CA LYS A 742 -52.86 -32.88 57.32
C LYS A 742 -53.30 -34.26 57.83
N ASP A 743 -52.65 -35.34 57.38
CA ASP A 743 -53.00 -36.71 57.78
C ASP A 743 -52.64 -36.99 59.25
N GLN A 744 -51.55 -36.39 59.76
CA GLN A 744 -51.20 -36.45 61.18
C GLN A 744 -52.22 -35.72 62.08
N ALA A 745 -52.83 -34.63 61.60
CA ALA A 745 -53.85 -33.88 62.36
C ALA A 745 -55.17 -34.68 62.53
N GLU A 746 -55.60 -35.42 61.50
CA GLU A 746 -56.76 -36.32 61.59
C GLU A 746 -56.55 -37.44 62.62
N LYS A 747 -55.32 -37.94 62.74
CA LYS A 747 -54.97 -38.97 63.73
C LYS A 747 -55.10 -38.46 65.17
N THR A 748 -54.69 -37.21 65.43
CA THR A 748 -54.83 -36.57 66.74
C THR A 748 -56.30 -36.37 67.14
N LEU A 749 -57.15 -35.91 66.22
CA LEU A 749 -58.58 -35.69 66.47
C LEU A 749 -59.33 -36.98 66.88
N ASN A 750 -58.93 -38.13 66.33
CA ASN A 750 -59.54 -39.42 66.63
C ASN A 750 -59.14 -39.98 68.00
N ASN A 751 -57.95 -39.63 68.52
CA ASN A 751 -57.48 -40.11 69.82
C ASN A 751 -58.21 -39.43 70.99
N VAL A 752 -58.56 -38.14 70.86
CA VAL A 752 -59.24 -37.35 71.91
C VAL A 752 -60.67 -37.87 72.22
N LYS A 753 -61.28 -38.63 71.31
CA LYS A 753 -62.68 -39.10 71.42
C LYS A 753 -62.91 -40.32 72.34
N LYS A 754 -61.87 -40.91 72.95
CA LYS A 754 -61.94 -42.30 73.48
C LYS A 754 -61.98 -42.47 75.02
N ASP A 755 -61.93 -41.39 75.81
CA ASP A 755 -61.40 -41.44 77.20
C ASP A 755 -62.38 -41.05 78.33
N ALA A 756 -63.68 -41.34 78.19
CA ALA A 756 -64.75 -40.56 78.89
C ALA A 756 -65.43 -41.09 80.19
N PRO A 757 -65.60 -42.40 80.51
CA PRO A 757 -66.43 -42.81 81.66
C PRO A 757 -65.81 -43.82 82.65
N GLY A 758 -65.58 -43.44 83.91
CA GLY A 758 -65.05 -44.38 84.93
C GLY A 758 -65.12 -44.04 86.43
N LYS A 759 -65.78 -42.95 86.86
CA LYS A 759 -65.70 -42.46 88.26
C LYS A 759 -67.05 -42.18 88.97
N ALA A 760 -68.07 -43.00 88.71
CA ALA A 760 -69.38 -42.88 89.38
C ALA A 760 -69.60 -43.80 90.60
N ALA A 761 -68.68 -44.73 90.89
CA ALA A 761 -68.92 -45.82 91.85
C ALA A 761 -68.57 -45.50 93.32
N ALA A 762 -67.92 -44.37 93.62
CA ALA A 762 -67.32 -44.11 94.93
C ALA A 762 -68.26 -43.48 95.98
N LEU A 763 -69.36 -42.83 95.57
CA LEU A 763 -70.17 -42.01 96.46
C LEU A 763 -71.10 -42.82 97.39
N ALA A 764 -71.51 -44.02 96.98
CA ALA A 764 -72.49 -44.83 97.71
C ALA A 764 -71.95 -45.47 99.02
N ALA A 765 -70.63 -45.52 99.20
CA ALA A 765 -70.01 -46.20 100.36
C ALA A 765 -69.92 -45.31 101.62
N ALA A 766 -70.05 -43.99 101.49
CA ALA A 766 -69.83 -43.06 102.61
C ALA A 766 -71.02 -43.00 103.61
N GLN A 767 -72.25 -43.15 103.11
CA GLN A 767 -73.46 -42.80 103.88
C GLN A 767 -73.86 -43.83 104.95
N GLN A 768 -73.32 -45.05 104.91
CA GLN A 768 -73.67 -46.11 105.87
C GLN A 768 -72.96 -45.96 107.22
N LYS A 769 -71.77 -45.32 107.28
CA LYS A 769 -70.93 -45.27 108.49
C LYS A 769 -71.46 -44.37 109.62
N VAL A 770 -72.37 -43.43 109.33
CA VAL A 770 -72.78 -42.38 110.28
C VAL A 770 -73.78 -42.89 111.34
N LYS A 771 -74.57 -43.93 111.04
CA LYS A 771 -75.65 -44.41 111.94
C LYS A 771 -75.14 -45.19 113.16
N ASP A 772 -74.04 -45.91 113.04
CA ASP A 772 -73.62 -46.89 114.05
C ASP A 772 -72.90 -46.25 115.25
N ALA A 773 -72.39 -45.02 115.09
CA ALA A 773 -71.56 -44.36 116.10
C ALA A 773 -72.33 -43.56 117.18
N GLN A 774 -73.66 -43.49 117.09
CA GLN A 774 -74.45 -42.57 117.93
C GLN A 774 -75.00 -43.21 119.23
N ALA A 775 -75.05 -44.54 119.32
CA ALA A 775 -75.62 -45.26 120.47
C ALA A 775 -74.62 -45.55 121.62
N GLU A 776 -73.32 -45.43 121.36
CA GLU A 776 -72.25 -45.94 122.25
C GLU A 776 -71.83 -44.91 123.33
N LEU A 777 -72.20 -43.63 123.18
CA LEU A 777 -71.66 -42.50 123.94
C LEU A 777 -72.30 -42.26 125.31
N GLN A 778 -73.58 -42.60 125.47
CA GLN A 778 -74.37 -42.14 126.61
C GLN A 778 -74.09 -42.88 127.94
N ALA A 779 -73.50 -44.07 127.89
CA ALA A 779 -73.29 -44.92 129.06
C ALA A 779 -72.03 -44.59 129.88
N ALA A 780 -71.09 -43.83 129.31
CA ALA A 780 -69.72 -43.77 129.83
C ALA A 780 -69.44 -42.65 130.85
N GLN A 781 -70.24 -41.57 130.83
CA GLN A 781 -69.85 -40.28 131.42
C GLN A 781 -69.97 -40.19 132.95
N ALA A 782 -70.67 -41.12 133.61
CA ALA A 782 -71.00 -41.03 135.04
C ALA A 782 -69.85 -41.37 136.02
N ASP A 783 -68.80 -42.07 135.57
CA ASP A 783 -67.82 -42.74 136.44
C ASP A 783 -66.45 -42.02 136.48
N ALA A 784 -66.21 -41.06 135.58
CA ALA A 784 -64.88 -40.45 135.38
C ALA A 784 -64.44 -39.45 136.48
N GLN A 785 -65.36 -38.91 137.28
CA GLN A 785 -65.08 -37.74 138.12
C GLN A 785 -64.23 -38.06 139.37
N GLN A 786 -64.31 -39.26 139.93
CA GLN A 786 -63.70 -39.60 141.21
C GLN A 786 -62.17 -39.79 141.15
N LYS A 787 -61.60 -39.94 139.95
CA LYS A 787 -60.18 -40.31 139.78
C LYS A 787 -59.25 -39.15 139.41
N GLN A 788 -59.78 -37.99 139.03
CA GLN A 788 -58.97 -36.90 138.45
C GLN A 788 -58.07 -36.13 139.44
N ASP A 789 -58.30 -36.21 140.75
CA ASP A 789 -57.56 -35.39 141.72
C ASP A 789 -56.17 -35.92 142.10
N ILE A 790 -55.92 -37.23 141.95
CA ILE A 790 -54.59 -37.83 142.21
C ILE A 790 -53.61 -37.51 141.07
N LEU A 791 -54.11 -37.44 139.83
CA LEU A 791 -53.32 -37.24 138.61
C LEU A 791 -52.70 -35.83 138.45
N LYS A 792 -53.07 -34.86 139.28
CA LYS A 792 -52.60 -33.47 139.14
C LYS A 792 -51.13 -33.27 139.52
N GLN A 793 -50.58 -34.09 140.41
CA GLN A 793 -49.21 -33.89 140.92
C GLN A 793 -48.14 -34.42 139.95
N ASP A 794 -48.30 -35.65 139.44
CA ASP A 794 -47.30 -36.29 138.56
C ASP A 794 -47.19 -35.64 137.16
N LYS A 795 -48.21 -34.87 136.76
CA LYS A 795 -48.22 -34.14 135.48
C LYS A 795 -47.20 -33.01 135.39
N ILE A 796 -46.71 -32.48 136.51
CA ILE A 796 -45.75 -31.37 136.52
C ILE A 796 -44.36 -31.85 136.06
N ASP A 797 -43.90 -33.00 136.54
CA ASP A 797 -42.58 -33.54 136.19
C ASP A 797 -42.52 -34.05 134.74
N LEU A 798 -43.64 -34.57 134.22
CA LEU A 798 -43.76 -34.98 132.81
C LEU A 798 -43.67 -33.78 131.84
N GLN A 799 -44.16 -32.59 132.22
CA GLN A 799 -44.10 -31.40 131.36
C GLN A 799 -42.66 -30.98 131.04
N GLN A 800 -41.73 -31.11 131.98
CA GLN A 800 -40.32 -30.77 131.76
C GLN A 800 -39.67 -31.74 130.76
N ALA A 801 -39.91 -33.05 130.88
CA ALA A 801 -39.39 -34.06 129.96
C ALA A 801 -40.00 -33.93 128.53
N GLN A 802 -41.26 -33.52 128.44
CA GLN A 802 -41.93 -33.25 127.15
C GLN A 802 -41.34 -32.04 126.40
N ALA A 803 -40.85 -31.01 127.12
CA ALA A 803 -40.27 -29.82 126.51
C ALA A 803 -38.94 -30.10 125.77
N ASP A 804 -38.12 -31.04 126.27
CA ASP A 804 -36.84 -31.38 125.64
C ASP A 804 -37.02 -32.32 124.43
N VAL A 805 -38.05 -33.17 124.41
CA VAL A 805 -38.45 -33.89 123.19
C VAL A 805 -38.92 -32.93 122.10
N GLN A 806 -39.64 -31.84 122.42
CA GLN A 806 -40.02 -30.85 121.41
C GLN A 806 -38.80 -30.18 120.75
N LYS A 807 -37.73 -29.90 121.50
CA LYS A 807 -36.47 -29.36 120.94
C LYS A 807 -35.77 -30.38 120.03
N ALA A 808 -35.75 -31.66 120.41
CA ALA A 808 -35.19 -32.72 119.57
C ALA A 808 -36.01 -32.92 118.28
N GLN A 809 -37.34 -32.88 118.38
CA GLN A 809 -38.27 -32.96 117.25
C GLN A 809 -38.08 -31.78 116.26
N GLN A 810 -37.88 -30.56 116.79
CA GLN A 810 -37.58 -29.37 115.98
C GLN A 810 -36.26 -29.53 115.23
N ARG A 811 -35.17 -29.93 115.92
CA ARG A 811 -33.87 -30.16 115.27
C ARG A 811 -33.93 -31.23 114.18
N MET A 812 -34.69 -32.32 114.39
CA MET A 812 -34.90 -33.32 113.34
C MET A 812 -35.62 -32.73 112.12
N THR A 813 -36.63 -31.88 112.33
CA THR A 813 -37.39 -31.22 111.26
C THR A 813 -36.52 -30.24 110.47
N ASP A 814 -35.71 -29.43 111.16
CA ASP A 814 -34.79 -28.47 110.54
C ASP A 814 -33.72 -29.19 109.69
N VAL A 815 -33.16 -30.29 110.20
CA VAL A 815 -32.17 -31.11 109.46
C VAL A 815 -32.81 -31.83 108.26
N GLN A 816 -34.05 -32.31 108.37
CA GLN A 816 -34.79 -32.85 107.23
C GLN A 816 -35.02 -31.80 106.13
N GLN A 817 -35.38 -30.57 106.50
CA GLN A 817 -35.55 -29.48 105.53
C GLN A 817 -34.21 -29.10 104.85
N GLN A 818 -33.11 -29.05 105.60
CA GLN A 818 -31.77 -28.79 105.06
C GLN A 818 -31.28 -29.93 104.15
N LEU A 819 -31.59 -31.20 104.45
CA LEU A 819 -31.28 -32.33 103.59
C LEU A 819 -32.07 -32.25 102.26
N GLN A 820 -33.35 -31.89 102.29
CA GLN A 820 -34.16 -31.76 101.07
C GLN A 820 -33.70 -30.60 100.18
N GLN A 821 -33.23 -29.50 100.78
CA GLN A 821 -32.56 -28.40 100.06
C GLN A 821 -31.23 -28.87 99.43
N ALA A 822 -30.41 -29.64 100.18
CA ALA A 822 -29.14 -30.17 99.67
C ALA A 822 -29.32 -31.18 98.52
N GLN A 823 -30.34 -32.04 98.59
CA GLN A 823 -30.74 -32.96 97.51
C GLN A 823 -31.16 -32.19 96.25
N SER A 824 -31.98 -31.15 96.41
CA SER A 824 -32.42 -30.30 95.29
C SER A 824 -31.26 -29.59 94.61
N ALA A 825 -30.30 -29.08 95.39
CA ALA A 825 -29.09 -28.44 94.87
C ALA A 825 -28.15 -29.43 94.15
N ALA A 826 -28.01 -30.66 94.64
CA ALA A 826 -27.22 -31.70 93.99
C ALA A 826 -27.81 -32.14 92.63
N GLN A 827 -29.15 -32.25 92.53
CA GLN A 827 -29.82 -32.52 91.26
C GLN A 827 -29.59 -31.38 90.25
N GLN A 828 -29.84 -30.11 90.66
CA GLN A 828 -29.64 -28.95 89.79
C GLN A 828 -28.19 -28.82 89.28
N ALA A 829 -27.20 -29.11 90.12
CA ALA A 829 -25.80 -29.12 89.71
C ALA A 829 -25.49 -30.25 88.70
N THR A 830 -26.15 -31.41 88.83
CA THR A 830 -26.03 -32.54 87.91
C THR A 830 -26.65 -32.22 86.55
N ASP A 831 -27.84 -31.62 86.52
CA ASP A 831 -28.51 -31.19 85.29
C ASP A 831 -27.68 -30.13 84.54
N GLN A 832 -27.04 -29.22 85.29
CA GLN A 832 -26.14 -28.21 84.72
C GLN A 832 -24.87 -28.83 84.12
N VAL A 833 -24.31 -29.90 84.69
CA VAL A 833 -23.20 -30.66 84.06
C VAL A 833 -23.64 -31.26 82.73
N GLN A 834 -24.82 -31.89 82.67
CA GLN A 834 -25.34 -32.46 81.41
C GLN A 834 -25.57 -31.39 80.33
N LYS A 835 -26.07 -30.21 80.74
CA LYS A 835 -26.28 -29.08 79.84
C LYS A 835 -24.98 -28.53 79.24
N VAL A 836 -23.95 -28.34 80.06
CA VAL A 836 -22.64 -27.85 79.58
C VAL A 836 -21.91 -28.93 78.76
N GLN A 837 -22.08 -30.22 79.08
CA GLN A 837 -21.52 -31.32 78.28
C GLN A 837 -22.03 -31.29 76.83
N LYS A 838 -23.34 -31.08 76.60
CA LYS A 838 -23.88 -30.89 75.24
C LYS A 838 -23.25 -29.71 74.50
N GLN A 839 -22.97 -28.60 75.20
CA GLN A 839 -22.36 -27.41 74.60
C GLN A 839 -20.89 -27.65 74.19
N VAL A 840 -20.17 -28.50 74.92
CA VAL A 840 -18.83 -28.98 74.52
C VAL A 840 -18.94 -29.83 73.24
N ASP A 841 -19.89 -30.76 73.18
CA ASP A 841 -20.05 -31.66 72.02
C ASP A 841 -20.44 -30.86 70.74
N GLU A 842 -21.33 -29.88 70.87
CA GLU A 842 -21.69 -28.95 69.78
C GLU A 842 -20.50 -28.09 69.31
N ALA A 843 -19.68 -27.56 70.25
CA ALA A 843 -18.50 -26.77 69.91
C ALA A 843 -17.42 -27.62 69.22
N ARG A 844 -17.22 -28.86 69.67
CA ARG A 844 -16.29 -29.82 69.06
C ARG A 844 -16.70 -30.20 67.64
N ASN A 845 -17.99 -30.43 67.40
CA ASN A 845 -18.49 -30.70 66.05
C ASN A 845 -18.27 -29.51 65.09
N LYS A 846 -18.42 -28.27 65.56
CA LYS A 846 -18.09 -27.07 64.78
C LYS A 846 -16.59 -26.94 64.49
N GLN A 847 -15.74 -27.25 65.46
CA GLN A 847 -14.28 -27.26 65.29
C GLN A 847 -13.84 -28.30 64.25
N VAL A 848 -14.39 -29.52 64.30
CA VAL A 848 -14.13 -30.58 63.31
C VAL A 848 -14.62 -30.17 61.90
N ALA A 849 -15.81 -29.57 61.79
CA ALA A 849 -16.32 -29.09 60.49
C ALA A 849 -15.46 -27.96 59.90
N ALA A 850 -14.98 -27.02 60.73
CA ALA A 850 -14.08 -25.95 60.30
C ALA A 850 -12.69 -26.49 59.89
N GLN A 851 -12.18 -27.50 60.61
CA GLN A 851 -10.93 -28.18 60.27
C GLN A 851 -11.04 -28.89 58.91
N GLN A 852 -12.12 -29.65 58.70
CA GLN A 852 -12.39 -30.32 57.42
C GLN A 852 -12.47 -29.32 56.26
N ALA A 853 -13.15 -28.19 56.45
CA ALA A 853 -13.25 -27.15 55.41
C ALA A 853 -11.88 -26.52 55.06
N VAL A 854 -10.99 -26.34 56.04
CA VAL A 854 -9.60 -25.88 55.81
C VAL A 854 -8.80 -26.93 55.05
N ASP A 855 -8.94 -28.22 55.40
CA ASP A 855 -8.17 -29.31 54.80
C ASP A 855 -8.63 -29.63 53.37
N ASP A 856 -9.95 -29.61 53.12
CA ASP A 856 -10.54 -29.74 51.78
C ASP A 856 -10.10 -28.59 50.86
N ALA A 857 -10.10 -27.34 51.38
CA ALA A 857 -9.62 -26.18 50.64
C ALA A 857 -8.10 -26.25 50.36
N LYS A 858 -7.30 -26.81 51.28
CA LYS A 858 -5.86 -27.05 51.08
C LYS A 858 -5.60 -28.11 50.02
N GLN A 859 -6.33 -29.23 50.01
CA GLN A 859 -6.23 -30.22 48.94
C GLN A 859 -6.63 -29.63 47.58
N GLN A 860 -7.73 -28.87 47.52
CA GLN A 860 -8.19 -28.25 46.28
C GLN A 860 -7.20 -27.19 45.77
N LYS A 861 -6.61 -26.38 46.66
CA LYS A 861 -5.52 -25.46 46.33
C LYS A 861 -4.32 -26.20 45.73
N GLN A 862 -3.85 -27.27 46.38
CA GLN A 862 -2.70 -28.05 45.92
C GLN A 862 -2.94 -28.68 44.53
N LYS A 863 -4.18 -29.09 44.24
CA LYS A 863 -4.60 -29.63 42.95
C LYS A 863 -4.65 -28.57 41.85
N LEU A 864 -5.12 -27.36 42.16
CA LEU A 864 -5.08 -26.21 41.26
C LEU A 864 -3.65 -25.70 41.02
N GLU A 865 -2.78 -25.73 42.03
CA GLU A 865 -1.35 -25.40 41.88
C GLU A 865 -0.63 -26.39 40.95
N GLN A 866 -0.97 -27.69 41.01
CA GLN A 866 -0.48 -28.68 40.03
C GLN A 866 -0.99 -28.41 38.60
N GLN A 867 -2.26 -28.04 38.43
CA GLN A 867 -2.79 -27.65 37.11
C GLN A 867 -2.11 -26.38 36.58
N LEU A 868 -1.93 -25.36 37.43
CA LEU A 868 -1.22 -24.12 37.07
C LEU A 868 0.21 -24.41 36.62
N GLN A 869 0.93 -25.29 37.32
CA GLN A 869 2.29 -25.70 36.97
C GLN A 869 2.33 -26.48 35.64
N GLN A 870 1.33 -27.30 35.35
CA GLN A 870 1.19 -28.04 34.09
C GLN A 870 0.85 -27.12 32.90
N GLU A 871 0.01 -26.10 33.11
CA GLU A 871 -0.27 -25.07 32.10
C GLU A 871 0.92 -24.14 31.85
N GLN A 872 1.69 -23.79 32.89
CA GLN A 872 2.95 -23.03 32.73
C GLN A 872 4.03 -23.81 31.96
N GLN A 873 4.13 -25.12 32.17
CA GLN A 873 4.99 -25.99 31.33
C GLN A 873 4.51 -26.01 29.88
N THR A 874 3.19 -26.09 29.66
CA THR A 874 2.57 -26.04 28.33
C THR A 874 2.86 -24.70 27.63
N LEU A 875 2.68 -23.58 28.33
CA LEU A 875 3.02 -22.23 27.84
C LEU A 875 4.50 -22.10 27.46
N THR A 876 5.40 -22.70 28.24
CA THR A 876 6.85 -22.69 27.96
C THR A 876 7.18 -23.48 26.68
N ALA A 877 6.58 -24.64 26.48
CA ALA A 877 6.76 -25.46 25.27
C ALA A 877 6.16 -24.76 24.02
N GLU A 878 5.01 -24.11 24.17
CA GLU A 878 4.38 -23.30 23.12
C GLU A 878 5.24 -22.09 22.73
N GLN A 879 5.88 -21.42 23.70
CA GLN A 879 6.80 -20.30 23.44
C GLN A 879 8.09 -20.74 22.72
N GLN A 880 8.64 -21.92 23.05
CA GLN A 880 9.74 -22.51 22.29
C GLN A 880 9.33 -22.87 20.86
N THR A 881 8.10 -23.38 20.68
CA THR A 881 7.54 -23.67 19.35
C THR A 881 7.40 -22.39 18.53
N GLN A 882 6.94 -21.29 19.14
CA GLN A 882 6.86 -19.98 18.48
C GLN A 882 8.23 -19.48 17.95
N GLN A 883 9.31 -19.69 18.71
CA GLN A 883 10.66 -19.32 18.24
C GLN A 883 11.10 -20.18 17.05
N GLN A 884 10.83 -21.48 17.08
CA GLN A 884 11.13 -22.38 15.95
C GLN A 884 10.30 -22.07 14.71
N ASP A 885 9.03 -21.67 14.86
CA ASP A 885 8.17 -21.30 13.73
C ASP A 885 8.55 -19.93 13.13
N GLN A 886 9.05 -19.00 13.94
CA GLN A 886 9.66 -17.76 13.42
C GLN A 886 10.91 -18.08 12.58
N GLN A 887 11.80 -18.95 13.08
CA GLN A 887 12.98 -19.42 12.33
C GLN A 887 12.58 -20.03 10.97
N LYS A 888 11.53 -20.85 10.91
CA LYS A 888 11.02 -21.44 9.64
C LYS A 888 10.52 -20.38 8.65
N VAL A 889 9.90 -19.30 9.12
CA VAL A 889 9.45 -18.19 8.26
C VAL A 889 10.65 -17.42 7.69
N ASP A 890 11.66 -17.19 8.52
CA ASP A 890 12.87 -16.46 8.12
C ASP A 890 13.70 -17.30 7.10
N ASP A 891 13.89 -18.59 7.37
CA ASP A 891 14.55 -19.55 6.46
C ASP A 891 13.81 -19.67 5.11
N ALA A 892 12.47 -19.72 5.12
CA ALA A 892 11.66 -19.76 3.90
C ALA A 892 11.75 -18.47 3.08
N THR A 893 11.80 -17.31 3.75
CA THR A 893 11.93 -16.00 3.10
C THR A 893 13.28 -15.87 2.39
N GLN A 894 14.37 -16.28 3.06
CA GLN A 894 15.71 -16.25 2.48
C GLN A 894 15.84 -17.20 1.27
N LYS A 895 15.16 -18.35 1.32
CA LYS A 895 15.10 -19.32 0.21
C LYS A 895 14.29 -18.80 -0.99
N GLU A 896 13.23 -18.03 -0.76
CA GLU A 896 12.44 -17.38 -1.82
C GLU A 896 13.28 -16.32 -2.57
N GLU A 897 14.01 -15.45 -1.86
CA GLU A 897 14.86 -14.42 -2.48
C GLU A 897 15.97 -15.01 -3.36
N GLN A 898 16.68 -16.04 -2.86
CA GLN A 898 17.73 -16.73 -3.64
C GLN A 898 17.16 -17.38 -4.92
N THR A 899 15.98 -17.97 -4.83
CA THR A 899 15.32 -18.63 -5.97
C THR A 899 14.82 -17.60 -7.00
N ALA A 900 14.34 -16.44 -6.57
CA ALA A 900 13.91 -15.36 -7.46
C ALA A 900 15.09 -14.76 -8.26
N GLN A 901 16.27 -14.64 -7.65
CA GLN A 901 17.49 -14.21 -8.35
C GLN A 901 17.93 -15.25 -9.40
N ALA A 902 17.96 -16.53 -9.05
CA ALA A 902 18.30 -17.62 -9.97
C ALA A 902 17.33 -17.71 -11.17
N ALA A 903 16.02 -17.57 -10.91
CA ALA A 903 15.01 -17.55 -11.97
C ALA A 903 15.18 -16.37 -12.93
N THR A 904 15.60 -15.20 -12.43
CA THR A 904 15.86 -14.01 -13.25
C THR A 904 17.07 -14.22 -14.17
N GLN A 905 18.19 -14.73 -13.63
CA GLN A 905 19.41 -15.01 -14.40
C GLN A 905 19.16 -16.04 -15.52
N ALA A 906 18.45 -17.13 -15.21
CA ALA A 906 18.09 -18.15 -16.20
C ALA A 906 17.15 -17.60 -17.31
N GLN A 907 16.27 -16.66 -16.97
CA GLN A 907 15.36 -16.02 -17.93
C GLN A 907 16.11 -15.06 -18.89
N THR A 908 17.14 -14.36 -18.41
CA THR A 908 18.03 -13.52 -19.24
C THR A 908 18.87 -14.37 -20.20
N HIS A 909 19.54 -15.40 -19.69
CA HIS A 909 20.36 -16.31 -20.52
C HIS A 909 19.55 -16.94 -21.65
N LEU A 910 18.30 -17.35 -21.37
CA LEU A 910 17.41 -17.88 -22.41
C LEU A 910 17.12 -16.87 -23.54
N GLN A 911 16.94 -15.58 -23.23
CA GLN A 911 16.70 -14.56 -24.26
C GLN A 911 17.93 -14.33 -25.15
N GLU A 912 19.14 -14.41 -24.58
CA GLU A 912 20.39 -14.26 -25.31
C GLU A 912 20.60 -15.43 -26.29
N GLU A 913 20.33 -16.66 -25.85
CA GLU A 913 20.46 -17.87 -26.68
C GLU A 913 19.39 -17.94 -27.79
N GLU A 914 18.14 -17.54 -27.50
CA GLU A 914 17.07 -17.44 -28.52
C GLU A 914 17.37 -16.36 -29.58
N THR A 915 17.96 -15.23 -29.17
CA THR A 915 18.38 -14.15 -30.08
C THR A 915 19.49 -14.63 -31.01
N THR A 916 20.46 -15.35 -30.47
CA THR A 916 21.59 -15.95 -31.20
C THR A 916 21.10 -16.96 -32.24
N LEU A 917 20.20 -17.87 -31.84
CA LEU A 917 19.58 -18.84 -32.74
C LEU A 917 18.85 -18.18 -33.93
N ALA A 918 18.07 -17.14 -33.68
CA ALA A 918 17.34 -16.42 -34.73
C ALA A 918 18.28 -15.77 -35.75
N ALA A 919 19.42 -15.22 -35.30
CA ALA A 919 20.44 -14.64 -36.18
C ALA A 919 21.11 -15.72 -37.07
N MET A 920 21.43 -16.88 -36.51
CA MET A 920 22.03 -18.00 -37.24
C MET A 920 21.07 -18.58 -38.29
N GLN A 921 19.80 -18.78 -37.93
CA GLN A 921 18.76 -19.21 -38.88
C GLN A 921 18.59 -18.22 -40.05
N LEU A 922 18.66 -16.91 -39.80
CA LEU A 922 18.64 -15.88 -40.85
C LEU A 922 19.90 -15.94 -41.73
N ARG A 923 21.09 -16.18 -41.15
CA ARG A 923 22.36 -16.34 -41.89
C ARG A 923 22.30 -17.52 -42.87
N VAL A 924 21.83 -18.70 -42.43
CA VAL A 924 21.64 -19.87 -43.32
C VAL A 924 20.61 -19.59 -44.40
N LYS A 925 19.48 -18.95 -44.07
CA LYS A 925 18.47 -18.56 -45.06
C LYS A 925 19.06 -17.65 -46.15
N ASN A 926 19.94 -16.73 -45.79
CA ASN A 926 20.60 -15.83 -46.75
C ASN A 926 21.64 -16.59 -47.60
N LEU A 927 22.46 -17.46 -47.01
CA LEU A 927 23.43 -18.28 -47.74
C LEU A 927 22.72 -19.20 -48.77
N LYS A 928 21.65 -19.91 -48.38
CA LYS A 928 20.85 -20.76 -49.28
C LYS A 928 20.18 -19.99 -50.43
N ASN A 929 19.97 -18.69 -50.30
CA ASN A 929 19.34 -17.84 -51.32
C ASN A 929 20.36 -16.93 -52.03
N ALA A 930 21.67 -17.10 -51.82
CA ALA A 930 22.70 -16.17 -52.28
C ALA A 930 22.68 -15.94 -53.81
N ASP A 931 22.42 -16.97 -54.62
CA ASP A 931 22.24 -16.82 -56.08
C ASP A 931 21.10 -15.89 -56.46
N LYS A 932 19.96 -16.02 -55.77
CA LYS A 932 18.77 -15.19 -56.02
C LYS A 932 19.01 -13.75 -55.56
N ILE A 933 19.67 -13.57 -54.41
CA ILE A 933 20.03 -12.25 -53.86
C ILE A 933 21.01 -11.55 -54.80
N LEU A 934 22.05 -12.25 -55.28
CA LEU A 934 23.00 -11.71 -56.25
C LEU A 934 22.33 -11.36 -57.57
N LYS A 935 21.51 -12.25 -58.13
CA LYS A 935 20.80 -11.98 -59.39
C LYS A 935 19.88 -10.76 -59.27
N GLN A 936 19.19 -10.61 -58.14
CA GLN A 936 18.31 -9.47 -57.91
C GLN A 936 19.06 -8.15 -57.72
N ALA A 937 20.25 -8.17 -57.09
CA ALA A 937 21.11 -7.00 -57.01
C ALA A 937 21.68 -6.59 -58.38
N GLN A 938 22.10 -7.56 -59.20
CA GLN A 938 22.53 -7.33 -60.59
C GLN A 938 21.45 -6.70 -61.47
N ASP A 939 20.21 -7.18 -61.33
CA ASP A 939 19.07 -6.64 -62.08
C ASP A 939 18.68 -5.23 -61.60
N ASP A 940 18.82 -4.92 -60.30
CA ASP A 940 18.63 -3.54 -59.80
C ASP A 940 19.74 -2.60 -60.29
N VAL A 941 21.02 -2.99 -60.24
CA VAL A 941 22.13 -2.22 -60.83
C VAL A 941 21.83 -1.86 -62.29
N LYS A 942 21.45 -2.85 -63.11
CA LYS A 942 21.11 -2.62 -64.52
C LYS A 942 19.93 -1.66 -64.69
N ALA A 943 18.92 -1.74 -63.83
CA ALA A 943 17.79 -0.82 -63.84
C ALA A 943 18.19 0.62 -63.44
N LYS A 944 19.09 0.79 -62.46
CA LYS A 944 19.61 2.11 -62.06
C LYS A 944 20.52 2.70 -63.13
N GLU A 945 21.31 1.89 -63.85
CA GLU A 945 22.14 2.38 -64.96
C GLU A 945 21.29 2.99 -66.08
N GLN A 946 20.19 2.34 -66.46
CA GLN A 946 19.24 2.89 -67.43
C GLN A 946 18.62 4.21 -66.92
N ALA A 947 18.16 4.24 -65.66
CA ALA A 947 17.56 5.43 -65.07
C ALA A 947 18.51 6.64 -65.00
N VAL A 948 19.83 6.42 -64.90
CA VAL A 948 20.85 7.47 -65.01
C VAL A 948 20.98 7.99 -66.45
N GLN A 949 20.88 7.12 -67.48
CA GLN A 949 20.93 7.56 -68.88
C GLN A 949 19.69 8.37 -69.25
N ASP A 950 18.50 7.92 -68.84
CA ASP A 950 17.25 8.63 -69.10
C ASP A 950 17.27 10.05 -68.49
N ALA A 951 17.77 10.17 -67.26
CA ALA A 951 17.93 11.46 -66.57
C ALA A 951 18.96 12.40 -67.23
N LYS A 952 20.01 11.87 -67.88
CA LYS A 952 20.98 12.69 -68.64
C LYS A 952 20.34 13.32 -69.88
N GLU A 953 19.50 12.57 -70.59
CA GLU A 953 18.86 13.08 -71.80
C GLU A 953 17.77 14.11 -71.46
N ASP A 954 17.05 13.96 -70.33
CA ASP A 954 16.11 14.99 -69.84
C ASP A 954 16.84 16.31 -69.49
N VAL A 955 17.94 16.26 -68.72
CA VAL A 955 18.78 17.44 -68.44
C VAL A 955 19.18 18.16 -69.72
N LYS A 956 19.66 17.43 -70.73
CA LYS A 956 20.06 17.97 -72.03
C LYS A 956 18.90 18.64 -72.78
N GLN A 957 17.69 18.08 -72.72
CA GLN A 957 16.48 18.70 -73.31
C GLN A 957 16.09 19.98 -72.57
N LYS A 958 16.09 19.97 -71.23
CA LYS A 958 15.80 21.17 -70.42
C LYS A 958 16.83 22.28 -70.60
N GLN A 959 18.11 21.92 -70.79
CA GLN A 959 19.18 22.88 -71.03
C GLN A 959 18.98 23.63 -72.36
N ALA A 960 18.57 22.93 -73.42
CA ALA A 960 18.22 23.56 -74.70
C ALA A 960 16.99 24.49 -74.57
N ALA A 961 15.99 24.11 -73.77
CA ALA A 961 14.83 24.96 -73.50
C ALA A 961 15.18 26.23 -72.69
N ALA A 962 16.06 26.12 -71.70
CA ALA A 962 16.57 27.25 -70.93
C ALA A 962 17.36 28.23 -71.82
N GLN A 963 18.23 27.75 -72.70
CA GLN A 963 18.96 28.57 -73.68
C GLN A 963 18.01 29.28 -74.66
N THR A 964 16.99 28.58 -75.16
CA THR A 964 16.01 29.14 -76.11
C THR A 964 15.19 30.28 -75.46
N THR A 965 14.77 30.08 -74.22
CA THR A 965 14.00 31.09 -73.47
C THR A 965 14.85 32.28 -73.01
N GLN A 966 16.13 32.06 -72.67
CA GLN A 966 17.08 33.15 -72.39
C GLN A 966 17.23 34.07 -73.59
N LYS A 967 17.44 33.51 -74.79
CA LYS A 967 17.53 34.31 -76.02
C LYS A 967 16.27 35.14 -76.27
N ALA A 968 15.09 34.56 -76.05
CA ALA A 968 13.81 35.28 -76.19
C ALA A 968 13.64 36.42 -75.16
N LEU A 969 14.18 36.26 -73.96
CA LEU A 969 14.24 37.32 -72.93
C LEU A 969 15.19 38.45 -73.35
N ASP A 970 16.36 38.13 -73.90
CA ASP A 970 17.31 39.13 -74.40
C ASP A 970 16.69 39.97 -75.55
N GLU A 971 16.06 39.30 -76.53
CA GLU A 971 15.32 39.97 -77.62
C GLU A 971 14.15 40.83 -77.11
N ALA A 972 13.51 40.46 -76.00
CA ALA A 972 12.43 41.24 -75.39
C ALA A 972 12.97 42.47 -74.61
N ASN A 973 14.11 42.33 -73.93
CA ASN A 973 14.80 43.44 -73.26
C ASN A 973 15.22 44.52 -74.28
N GLU A 974 15.79 44.13 -75.43
CA GLU A 974 16.15 45.08 -76.51
C GLU A 974 14.93 45.86 -77.03
N LYS A 975 13.80 45.18 -77.27
CA LYS A 975 12.54 45.81 -77.71
C LYS A 975 12.00 46.80 -76.66
N LEU A 976 12.06 46.44 -75.38
CA LEU A 976 11.65 47.31 -74.28
C LEU A 976 12.52 48.58 -74.22
N ASP A 977 13.83 48.47 -74.38
CA ASP A 977 14.73 49.63 -74.37
C ASP A 977 14.58 50.52 -75.62
N ALA A 978 14.26 49.94 -76.78
CA ALA A 978 13.86 50.71 -77.95
C ALA A 978 12.55 51.48 -77.70
N ALA A 979 11.54 50.85 -77.10
CA ALA A 979 10.27 51.47 -76.77
C ALA A 979 10.40 52.60 -75.71
N LYS A 980 11.24 52.42 -74.69
CA LYS A 980 11.59 53.47 -73.72
C LYS A 980 12.16 54.71 -74.41
N LYS A 981 13.13 54.52 -75.33
CA LYS A 981 13.76 55.61 -76.10
C LYS A 981 12.72 56.35 -76.95
N ALA A 982 11.85 55.63 -77.66
CA ALA A 982 10.78 56.21 -78.47
C ALA A 982 9.79 57.05 -77.64
N LEU A 983 9.36 56.55 -76.48
CA LEU A 983 8.47 57.27 -75.56
C LEU A 983 9.11 58.53 -74.96
N ALA A 984 10.42 58.49 -74.65
CA ALA A 984 11.14 59.66 -74.19
C ALA A 984 11.18 60.77 -75.25
N VAL A 985 11.49 60.42 -76.50
CA VAL A 985 11.49 61.37 -77.63
C VAL A 985 10.09 61.97 -77.85
N ALA A 986 9.03 61.15 -77.84
CA ALA A 986 7.66 61.64 -78.01
C ALA A 986 7.25 62.64 -76.92
N ARG A 987 7.64 62.41 -75.66
CA ARG A 987 7.36 63.32 -74.53
C ARG A 987 8.11 64.66 -74.64
N GLU A 988 9.37 64.66 -75.07
CA GLU A 988 10.11 65.91 -75.30
C GLU A 988 9.49 66.74 -76.45
N HIS A 989 9.02 66.08 -77.52
CA HIS A 989 8.29 66.75 -78.59
C HIS A 989 6.98 67.40 -78.09
N LEU A 990 6.22 66.73 -77.23
CA LEU A 990 5.00 67.29 -76.63
C LEU A 990 5.29 68.53 -75.76
N LYS A 991 6.33 68.47 -74.91
CA LYS A 991 6.77 69.64 -74.10
C LYS A 991 7.13 70.84 -74.98
N ALA A 992 7.81 70.62 -76.10
CA ALA A 992 8.17 71.67 -77.05
C ALA A 992 6.93 72.35 -77.66
N PHE A 993 5.86 71.59 -77.93
CA PHE A 993 4.58 72.15 -78.41
C PHE A 993 3.84 72.96 -77.35
N GLN A 994 3.75 72.45 -76.12
CA GLN A 994 3.15 73.17 -74.99
C GLN A 994 3.85 74.52 -74.75
N LYS A 995 5.19 74.54 -74.84
CA LYS A 995 5.99 75.76 -74.72
C LYS A 995 5.72 76.77 -75.86
N ARG A 996 5.47 76.31 -77.09
CA ARG A 996 5.10 77.19 -78.22
C ARG A 996 3.70 77.78 -78.07
N GLN A 997 2.71 77.01 -77.61
CA GLN A 997 1.35 77.52 -77.42
C GLN A 997 1.33 78.67 -76.40
N ALA A 998 1.95 78.48 -75.24
CA ALA A 998 2.07 79.52 -74.21
C ALA A 998 2.78 80.81 -74.73
N MET A 999 3.63 80.68 -75.75
CA MET A 999 4.33 81.81 -76.38
C MET A 999 3.41 82.57 -77.36
N ASN A 1000 2.58 81.87 -78.13
CA ASN A 1000 1.58 82.48 -79.03
C ASN A 1000 0.45 83.17 -78.25
N ASP A 1001 -0.01 82.59 -77.15
CA ASP A 1001 -1.04 83.18 -76.28
C ASP A 1001 -0.57 84.48 -75.60
N ALA A 1002 0.74 84.61 -75.39
CA ALA A 1002 1.37 85.85 -74.95
C ALA A 1002 1.46 86.89 -76.08
N LEU A 1003 1.75 86.46 -77.32
CA LEU A 1003 1.91 87.35 -78.48
C LEU A 1003 0.60 88.03 -78.90
N ASN A 1004 -0.52 87.30 -78.88
CA ASN A 1004 -1.85 87.82 -79.23
C ASN A 1004 -2.39 88.92 -78.30
N LYS A 1005 -1.71 89.21 -77.18
CA LYS A 1005 -2.07 90.30 -76.25
C LYS A 1005 -1.37 91.64 -76.54
N VAL A 1006 -0.40 91.70 -77.46
CA VAL A 1006 0.52 92.85 -77.57
C VAL A 1006 0.16 93.86 -78.67
N ASP A 1007 -0.42 93.44 -79.80
CA ASP A 1007 -0.58 94.32 -80.99
C ASP A 1007 -1.94 95.03 -81.08
N GLN A 1008 -2.35 95.69 -79.99
CA GLN A 1008 -3.38 96.75 -80.04
C GLN A 1008 -2.73 98.14 -79.98
N LYS A 1009 -2.54 98.75 -81.17
CA LYS A 1009 -2.27 100.18 -81.47
C LYS A 1009 -0.81 100.70 -81.42
N GLY A 1010 -0.28 101.06 -82.61
CA GLY A 1010 0.98 101.83 -82.82
C GLY A 1010 0.86 103.36 -82.62
N LYS A 1011 1.72 104.26 -83.13
CA LYS A 1011 2.69 104.23 -84.26
C LYS A 1011 3.75 105.37 -84.12
N THR A 1012 5.04 105.18 -84.49
CA THR A 1012 5.96 106.22 -85.05
C THR A 1012 7.37 105.69 -85.46
N LEU A 1013 7.78 105.98 -86.71
CA LEU A 1013 9.09 106.38 -87.32
C LEU A 1013 10.51 106.01 -86.71
N PRO A 1014 11.64 106.09 -87.47
CA PRO A 1014 12.60 104.96 -87.54
C PRO A 1014 14.12 105.27 -87.41
N LYS A 1015 14.92 104.19 -87.61
CA LYS A 1015 16.32 104.05 -88.11
C LYS A 1015 17.53 103.95 -87.14
N THR A 1016 18.40 102.99 -87.52
CA THR A 1016 19.87 102.82 -87.31
C THR A 1016 20.47 102.55 -85.91
N GLY A 1017 21.38 101.55 -85.84
CA GLY A 1017 22.56 101.62 -84.96
C GLY A 1017 22.88 100.41 -84.04
N GLU A 1018 23.73 99.50 -84.50
CA GLU A 1018 24.76 98.67 -83.80
C GLU A 1018 24.60 98.06 -82.36
N VAL A 1019 24.83 96.72 -82.33
CA VAL A 1019 25.64 95.89 -81.41
C VAL A 1019 25.58 96.07 -79.87
N GLN A 1020 25.00 95.09 -79.14
CA GLN A 1020 25.69 94.14 -78.22
C GLN A 1020 24.71 93.17 -77.50
N THR A 1021 25.25 92.09 -76.91
CA THR A 1021 24.62 91.04 -76.05
C THR A 1021 23.86 91.60 -74.82
N PRO A 1022 22.99 90.88 -74.01
CA PRO A 1022 23.13 89.46 -73.59
C PRO A 1022 21.88 88.68 -73.02
N ALA A 1023 22.13 87.45 -72.51
CA ALA A 1023 21.72 86.83 -71.22
C ALA A 1023 20.29 86.83 -70.56
N LYS A 1024 19.89 85.59 -70.16
CA LYS A 1024 19.44 85.09 -68.82
C LYS A 1024 18.04 85.34 -68.19
N ALA A 1025 17.58 84.26 -67.52
CA ALA A 1025 16.74 84.17 -66.29
C ALA A 1025 15.28 84.70 -66.33
N GLY A 1026 14.34 84.23 -65.48
CA GLY A 1026 14.32 83.16 -64.46
C GLY A 1026 13.13 83.32 -63.50
N TRP A 1027 13.00 82.43 -62.49
CA TRP A 1027 12.04 82.48 -61.35
C TRP A 1027 10.54 82.26 -61.71
N GLY A 1028 9.69 81.64 -60.87
CA GLY A 1028 9.88 80.92 -59.60
C GLY A 1028 8.54 80.60 -58.89
N VAL A 1029 8.59 79.88 -57.74
CA VAL A 1029 7.50 79.71 -56.72
C VAL A 1029 6.32 78.78 -57.13
N ALA A 1030 6.20 77.53 -56.65
CA ALA A 1030 5.65 77.03 -55.36
C ALA A 1030 4.07 77.05 -55.30
N LEU A 1031 3.29 76.31 -54.50
CA LEU A 1031 3.41 75.63 -53.19
C LEU A 1031 2.36 74.46 -53.07
N LEU A 1032 2.50 73.61 -52.04
CA LEU A 1032 1.43 72.96 -51.23
C LEU A 1032 0.28 72.17 -51.91
N SER A 1033 0.17 70.84 -51.70
CA SER A 1033 -0.69 70.22 -50.62
C SER A 1033 -1.93 69.50 -51.22
N LEU A 1034 -2.75 68.68 -50.55
CA LEU A 1034 -2.81 68.10 -49.18
C LEU A 1034 -3.80 66.88 -49.22
N PHE A 1035 -3.77 66.02 -48.19
CA PHE A 1035 -4.75 64.94 -47.88
C PHE A 1035 -4.93 63.79 -48.91
N GLY A 1036 -5.20 62.54 -48.50
CA GLY A 1036 -5.23 61.98 -47.14
C GLY A 1036 -6.16 60.75 -47.03
N LEU A 1037 -5.94 59.94 -45.99
CA LEU A 1037 -6.92 59.03 -45.33
C LEU A 1037 -7.53 57.87 -46.15
N THR A 1038 -7.91 56.71 -45.59
CA THR A 1038 -7.45 55.88 -44.44
C THR A 1038 -8.27 54.58 -44.46
N THR A 1039 -7.69 53.43 -44.08
CA THR A 1039 -8.42 52.26 -43.51
C THR A 1039 -9.46 51.58 -44.45
N LEU A 1040 -10.19 50.49 -44.14
CA LEU A 1040 -10.50 49.81 -42.87
C LEU A 1040 -10.93 48.33 -43.12
N PHE A 1041 -10.40 47.39 -42.34
CA PHE A 1041 -10.98 46.08 -41.93
C PHE A 1041 -11.22 44.91 -42.94
N GLY A 1042 -10.92 43.72 -42.42
CA GLY A 1042 -11.53 42.44 -42.81
C GLY A 1042 -11.64 41.50 -41.61
N THR A 1043 -12.80 41.45 -40.95
CA THR A 1043 -13.10 40.48 -39.87
C THR A 1043 -14.49 39.87 -40.04
N ARG A 1044 -14.66 38.67 -39.47
CA ARG A 1044 -15.87 37.81 -39.35
C ARG A 1044 -16.09 36.86 -40.54
N LYS A 1045 -16.29 35.54 -40.39
CA LYS A 1045 -16.89 34.65 -39.35
C LYS A 1045 -18.39 34.40 -39.54
N LYS A 1046 -18.74 33.19 -40.00
CA LYS A 1046 -19.84 32.28 -39.56
C LYS A 1046 -19.77 30.98 -40.43
N ARG A 1047 -19.84 29.75 -39.87
CA ARG A 1047 -21.03 28.97 -39.39
C ARG A 1047 -22.01 28.64 -40.54
N GLN A 1048 -22.71 27.50 -40.64
CA GLN A 1048 -22.96 26.28 -39.81
C GLN A 1048 -23.51 25.20 -40.80
N ASP A 1049 -23.73 23.89 -40.55
CA ASP A 1049 -23.66 22.95 -39.39
C ASP A 1049 -23.39 21.52 -39.92
N SER A 1050 -22.69 20.65 -39.17
CA SER A 1050 -22.89 19.17 -39.00
C SER A 1050 -21.76 18.56 -38.18
#